data_AF-A0A3A4U5W1-F1
#
_entry.id   AF-A0A3A4U5W1-F1
#
_cell.length_a   1.000
_cell.length_b   1.000
_cell.length_c   1.000
_cell.angle_alpha   90.00
_cell.angle_beta   90.00
_cell.angle_gamma   90.00
#
_symmetry.space_group_name_H-M   'P 1'
#
loop_
_entity.id
_entity.type
_entity.pdbx_description
1 polymer ?
#
loop_
_entity_poly.entity_id
_entity_poly.type
_entity_poly.pdbx_seq_one_letter_code
_entity_poly.pdbx_strand_id
1 'polypeptide(L)'
;MRPEKILTAAAILLILTATFPLPVSAGFEDYTDLASHWARGAIEALYDAGALDDPAPLYYPNSPITRGKFARYLVFGWGIEPYAGSLWFLYDVPPTHEYFTYASTAYLRGIMVGSGGVFGVADNLTREQAATVLVRASGFEPQALARPSAEAQTICLDAWTDAGDISPWAIPYMAEAYVQELFVGDAEGTLRPLAYLSKAEAAAVIGRSAFQPPVAPVGERLASHGYPKLFLQIQDYVPSPATLAEAAYWHVVIVDAETVGTCPRELGPRGELRSRNPDAVILAYFSAADVIPGNTAPINSGFVSGLDGDWFVRDVTGARYQLFWLVDQWTWMLNPNTPVAEHMAHYLSEQVLTTGLVDGIFYDWVSDSVSWLNYRSDNPNALIDLDSDGLSDSDEEVDSQWVLGMKRLLQLSRESFPHGALVAGNGGWVFDDRYDGVLNGRMVEGFLMGEECGYGWLEVMRGHYLMHQVSVEPELSLVMANGEQDDFRLVRFALASTLMFDGYFCYTNSSDGAMPYLSTWWYDEYAVDLQTGQAVKSLEDRGYLGRPMSEAYNARDPGELLAGLLSAGDSRVEREAWRRDFEHGVVLVNPSSAAITVDLGGEYRRITGRYDPGFNDGATVTSIELEPRSGAVLLNVPGGP
;
A
#
# COMPACT_ATOMS: atom_id res chain seq x y z
N MET A 1 -12.57 70.80 -20.47
CA MET A 1 -11.87 69.51 -20.51
C MET A 1 -10.38 69.76 -20.32
N ARG A 2 -9.87 69.49 -19.12
CA ARG A 2 -8.45 69.58 -18.75
C ARG A 2 -8.08 68.25 -18.07
N PRO A 3 -6.93 67.64 -18.37
CA PRO A 3 -6.53 66.38 -17.73
C PRO A 3 -5.83 66.69 -16.41
N GLU A 4 -6.24 65.99 -15.35
CA GLU A 4 -5.64 66.07 -14.02
C GLU A 4 -4.47 65.08 -13.88
N LYS A 5 -3.46 65.55 -13.15
CA LYS A 5 -2.24 64.87 -12.74
C LYS A 5 -2.55 63.93 -11.58
N ILE A 6 -2.07 62.69 -11.60
CA ILE A 6 -1.98 61.85 -10.40
C ILE A 6 -0.50 61.82 -9.99
N LEU A 7 -0.22 62.43 -8.84
CA LEU A 7 1.06 62.40 -8.14
C LEU A 7 1.20 61.07 -7.39
N THR A 8 2.39 60.48 -7.50
CA THR A 8 2.92 59.38 -6.70
C THR A 8 3.18 59.86 -5.26
N ALA A 9 2.64 59.16 -4.26
CA ALA A 9 2.94 59.38 -2.84
C ALA A 9 3.64 58.16 -2.26
N ALA A 10 4.90 58.32 -1.87
CA ALA A 10 5.68 57.36 -1.09
C ALA A 10 5.29 57.48 0.39
N ALA A 11 4.87 56.38 1.01
CA ALA A 11 4.63 56.31 2.46
C ALA A 11 5.92 55.85 3.16
N ILE A 12 6.43 56.72 4.04
CA ILE A 12 7.55 56.43 4.94
C ILE A 12 7.00 55.64 6.14
N LEU A 13 7.47 54.41 6.32
CA LEU A 13 7.15 53.56 7.47
C LEU A 13 8.09 53.95 8.63
N LEU A 14 7.55 54.64 9.63
CA LEU A 14 8.27 54.98 10.87
C LEU A 14 8.14 53.79 11.85
N ILE A 15 9.20 52.99 12.00
CA ILE A 15 9.25 51.92 13.01
C ILE A 15 9.60 52.55 14.37
N LEU A 16 8.61 52.72 15.23
CA LEU A 16 8.80 53.00 16.66
C LEU A 16 9.17 51.68 17.37
N THR A 17 10.45 51.50 17.69
CA THR A 17 10.91 50.41 18.56
C THR A 17 10.62 50.77 20.01
N ALA A 18 9.42 50.42 20.50
CA ALA A 18 9.19 50.30 21.93
C ALA A 18 9.91 49.01 22.40
N THR A 19 11.05 49.17 23.08
CA THR A 19 11.68 48.08 23.83
C THR A 19 10.84 47.79 25.06
N PHE A 20 9.87 46.88 24.93
CA PHE A 20 9.33 46.18 26.08
C PHE A 20 10.41 45.21 26.59
N PRO A 21 10.72 45.15 27.89
CA PRO A 21 11.51 44.04 28.41
C PRO A 21 10.78 42.76 28.03
N LEU A 22 11.46 41.88 27.29
CA LEU A 22 10.94 40.53 27.03
C LEU A 22 10.63 39.90 28.39
N PRO A 23 9.44 39.32 28.60
CA PRO A 23 9.19 38.55 29.81
C PRO A 23 10.30 37.49 29.91
N VAL A 24 10.97 37.43 31.06
CA VAL A 24 11.88 36.34 31.38
C VAL A 24 11.06 35.05 31.28
N SER A 25 11.39 34.19 30.32
CA SER A 25 10.75 32.88 30.21
C SER A 25 11.10 32.09 31.47
N ALA A 26 10.08 31.61 32.18
CA ALA A 26 10.28 30.72 33.32
C ALA A 26 11.00 29.44 32.85
N GLY A 27 12.03 29.03 33.57
CA GLY A 27 12.76 27.78 33.34
C GLY A 27 12.00 26.59 33.90
N PHE A 28 12.33 25.36 33.47
CA PHE A 28 11.74 24.14 34.05
C PHE A 28 11.92 24.04 35.57
N GLU A 29 13.03 24.56 36.09
CA GLU A 29 13.31 24.59 37.54
C GLU A 29 12.35 25.48 38.35
N ASP A 30 11.55 26.32 37.69
CA ASP A 30 10.57 27.17 38.35
C ASP A 30 9.31 26.37 38.79
N TYR A 31 9.13 25.13 38.32
CA TYR A 31 8.05 24.23 38.77
C TYR A 31 8.41 23.55 40.09
N THR A 32 7.95 24.16 41.19
CA THR A 32 8.27 23.74 42.55
C THR A 32 7.73 22.35 42.93
N ASP A 33 6.63 21.91 42.31
CA ASP A 33 6.01 20.61 42.56
C ASP A 33 6.59 19.45 41.72
N LEU A 34 7.58 19.74 40.88
CA LEU A 34 8.32 18.75 40.07
C LEU A 34 9.70 18.39 40.65
N ALA A 35 10.18 19.10 41.68
CA ALA A 35 11.53 18.95 42.22
C ALA A 35 11.92 17.50 42.58
N SER A 36 10.99 16.74 43.14
CA SER A 36 11.19 15.34 43.56
C SER A 36 10.16 14.38 42.95
N HIS A 37 9.47 14.79 41.88
CA HIS A 37 8.41 13.99 41.28
C HIS A 37 8.98 12.85 40.42
N TRP A 38 8.41 11.64 40.52
CA TRP A 38 8.91 10.46 39.78
C TRP A 38 8.91 10.65 38.25
N ALA A 39 7.92 11.38 37.75
CA ALA A 39 7.78 11.69 36.32
C ALA A 39 8.60 12.90 35.85
N ARG A 40 9.47 13.48 36.70
CA ARG A 40 10.19 14.73 36.39
C ARG A 40 10.87 14.68 35.04
N GLY A 41 11.68 13.66 34.76
CA GLY A 41 12.43 13.56 33.50
C GLY A 41 11.53 13.48 32.26
N ALA A 42 10.39 12.78 32.35
CA ALA A 42 9.43 12.71 31.24
C ALA A 42 8.70 14.05 31.03
N ILE A 43 8.39 14.76 32.11
CA ILE A 43 7.75 16.08 32.05
C ILE A 43 8.76 17.14 31.55
N GLU A 44 10.04 17.02 31.90
CA GLU A 44 11.13 17.86 31.41
C GLU A 44 11.33 17.70 29.90
N ALA A 45 11.32 16.47 29.38
CA ALA A 45 11.37 16.24 27.94
C ALA A 45 10.19 16.90 27.19
N LEU A 46 8.99 16.89 27.77
CA LEU A 46 7.83 17.58 27.21
C LEU A 46 7.95 19.12 27.34
N TYR A 47 8.59 19.62 28.39
CA TYR A 47 8.92 21.04 28.52
C TYR A 47 9.88 21.49 27.42
N ASP A 48 10.95 20.73 27.20
CA ASP A 48 11.95 21.01 26.15
C ASP A 48 11.34 20.95 24.75
N ALA A 49 10.34 20.10 24.54
CA ALA A 49 9.55 20.02 23.31
C ALA A 49 8.52 21.17 23.15
N GLY A 50 8.37 22.06 24.14
CA GLY A 50 7.38 23.15 24.12
C GLY A 50 5.93 22.71 24.39
N ALA A 51 5.75 21.49 24.89
CA ALA A 51 4.43 20.89 25.09
C ALA A 51 3.68 21.45 26.29
N LEU A 52 4.39 21.87 27.35
CA LEU A 52 3.75 22.32 28.59
C LEU A 52 3.10 23.70 28.41
N ASP A 53 1.90 23.83 28.99
CA ASP A 53 1.03 25.00 28.91
C ASP A 53 0.45 25.40 30.28
N ASP A 54 0.75 24.64 31.34
CA ASP A 54 0.54 25.09 32.73
C ASP A 54 1.64 26.11 33.11
N PRO A 55 1.31 27.29 33.64
CA PRO A 55 2.34 28.26 34.03
C PRO A 55 3.03 27.89 35.34
N ALA A 56 4.34 28.14 35.43
CA ALA A 56 5.09 28.08 36.68
C ALA A 56 4.45 29.00 37.75
N PRO A 57 4.50 28.65 39.06
CA PRO A 57 5.40 27.67 39.67
C PRO A 57 4.81 26.28 39.94
N LEU A 58 3.60 25.97 39.44
CA LEU A 58 2.92 24.71 39.72
C LEU A 58 2.46 24.02 38.44
N TYR A 59 2.85 22.77 38.27
CA TYR A 59 2.46 21.94 37.14
C TYR A 59 1.24 21.05 37.44
N TYR A 60 0.98 20.71 38.71
CA TYR A 60 -0.05 19.77 39.15
C TYR A 60 0.09 18.36 38.51
N PRO A 61 1.22 17.66 38.70
CA PRO A 61 1.51 16.40 38.01
C PRO A 61 0.47 15.29 38.25
N ASN A 62 -0.19 15.29 39.41
CA ASN A 62 -1.17 14.27 39.78
C ASN A 62 -2.62 14.63 39.42
N SER A 63 -2.88 15.79 38.79
CA SER A 63 -4.23 16.09 38.33
C SER A 63 -4.56 15.31 37.06
N PRO A 64 -5.85 14.99 36.82
CA PRO A 64 -6.31 14.44 35.54
C PRO A 64 -5.86 15.29 34.35
N ILE A 65 -5.53 14.63 33.24
CA ILE A 65 -5.24 15.28 31.97
C ILE A 65 -6.49 15.33 31.09
N THR A 66 -6.74 16.48 30.47
CA THR A 66 -7.80 16.63 29.47
C THR A 66 -7.36 16.10 28.11
N ARG A 67 -8.31 15.73 27.26
CA ARG A 67 -8.07 15.28 25.89
C ARG A 67 -7.31 16.32 25.06
N GLY A 68 -7.63 17.60 25.18
CA GLY A 68 -6.93 18.68 24.48
C GLY A 68 -5.45 18.80 24.88
N LYS A 69 -5.16 18.72 26.18
CA LYS A 69 -3.78 18.77 26.69
C LYS A 69 -3.00 17.51 26.32
N PHE A 70 -3.65 16.34 26.36
CA PHE A 70 -3.03 15.10 25.90
C PHE A 70 -2.69 15.16 24.41
N ALA A 71 -3.59 15.68 23.56
CA ALA A 71 -3.31 15.90 22.14
C ALA A 71 -2.10 16.81 21.93
N ARG A 72 -2.01 17.92 22.68
CA ARG A 72 -0.83 18.81 22.66
C ARG A 72 0.46 18.08 23.04
N TYR A 73 0.43 17.27 24.10
CA TYR A 73 1.60 16.52 24.55
C TYR A 73 2.06 15.49 23.53
N LEU A 74 1.12 14.80 22.88
CA LEU A 74 1.43 13.86 21.80
C LEU A 74 2.08 14.59 20.61
N VAL A 75 1.47 15.69 20.15
CA VAL A 75 1.96 16.43 18.98
C VAL A 75 3.38 16.92 19.19
N PHE A 76 3.66 17.59 20.32
CA PHE A 76 5.01 18.10 20.59
C PHE A 76 5.99 17.04 21.04
N GLY A 77 5.58 16.12 21.94
CA GLY A 77 6.44 15.07 22.47
C GLY A 77 6.99 14.14 21.39
N TRP A 78 6.34 14.10 20.24
CA TRP A 78 6.75 13.31 19.08
C TRP A 78 7.27 14.13 17.90
N GLY A 79 7.44 15.45 18.06
CA GLY A 79 7.96 16.31 17.00
C GLY A 79 7.04 16.41 15.77
N ILE A 80 5.73 16.26 15.96
CA ILE A 80 4.74 16.41 14.89
C ILE A 80 4.50 17.89 14.64
N GLU A 81 4.59 18.31 13.38
CA GLU A 81 4.26 19.68 13.00
C GLU A 81 2.77 19.96 13.24
N PRO A 82 2.42 20.98 14.04
CA PRO A 82 1.02 21.27 14.35
C PRO A 82 0.25 21.79 13.12
N TYR A 83 -1.02 21.40 12.99
CA TYR A 83 -1.92 21.84 11.92
C TYR A 83 -1.96 23.37 11.78
N ALA A 84 -1.60 23.85 10.58
CA ALA A 84 -1.53 25.28 10.25
C ALA A 84 -2.77 25.81 9.48
N GLY A 85 -3.75 24.95 9.20
CA GLY A 85 -4.96 25.35 8.47
C GLY A 85 -6.02 25.99 9.37
N SER A 86 -7.10 26.47 8.74
CA SER A 86 -8.19 27.17 9.41
C SER A 86 -9.56 26.50 9.22
N LEU A 87 -9.60 25.31 8.60
CA LEU A 87 -10.84 24.58 8.37
C LEU A 87 -11.42 24.10 9.71
N TRP A 88 -12.70 24.41 9.94
CA TRP A 88 -13.39 24.06 11.17
C TRP A 88 -14.30 22.85 10.97
N PHE A 89 -13.90 21.71 11.54
CA PHE A 89 -14.62 20.43 11.46
C PHE A 89 -14.85 19.77 12.83
N LEU A 90 -14.29 20.31 13.91
CA LEU A 90 -14.53 19.91 15.30
C LEU A 90 -15.40 20.95 16.00
N TYR A 91 -16.68 20.67 16.21
CA TYR A 91 -17.67 21.64 16.70
C TYR A 91 -17.32 22.25 18.06
N ASP A 92 -16.71 21.47 18.95
CA ASP A 92 -16.29 21.90 20.30
C ASP A 92 -14.88 22.50 20.34
N VAL A 93 -14.17 22.52 19.20
CA VAL A 93 -12.81 23.09 19.09
C VAL A 93 -12.78 24.09 17.93
N PRO A 94 -13.28 25.33 18.13
CA PRO A 94 -13.21 26.37 17.10
C PRO A 94 -11.76 26.79 16.82
N PRO A 95 -11.46 27.41 15.65
CA PRO A 95 -10.11 27.89 15.31
C PRO A 95 -9.47 28.85 16.34
N THR A 96 -10.29 29.47 17.20
CA THR A 96 -9.84 30.36 18.29
C THR A 96 -9.49 29.62 19.59
N HIS A 97 -9.77 28.32 19.69
CA HIS A 97 -9.48 27.52 20.88
C HIS A 97 -7.97 27.23 20.97
N GLU A 98 -7.39 27.31 22.18
CA GLU A 98 -5.93 27.11 22.37
C GLU A 98 -5.41 25.74 21.91
N TYR A 99 -6.23 24.69 22.09
CA TYR A 99 -5.95 23.35 21.58
C TYR A 99 -6.37 23.08 20.13
N PHE A 100 -6.91 24.06 19.38
CA PHE A 100 -7.44 23.84 18.03
C PHE A 100 -6.45 23.12 17.12
N THR A 101 -5.25 23.67 17.02
CA THR A 101 -4.20 23.15 16.16
C THR A 101 -3.79 21.73 16.57
N TYR A 102 -3.67 21.42 17.86
CA TYR A 102 -3.24 20.09 18.33
C TYR A 102 -4.35 19.04 18.23
N ALA A 103 -5.58 19.40 18.63
CA ALA A 103 -6.76 18.53 18.51
C ALA A 103 -7.04 18.22 17.03
N SER A 104 -6.93 19.22 16.15
CA SER A 104 -7.04 19.03 14.70
C SER A 104 -5.95 18.11 14.17
N THR A 105 -4.70 18.27 14.63
CA THR A 105 -3.58 17.38 14.23
C THR A 105 -3.84 15.94 14.64
N ALA A 106 -4.19 15.70 15.90
CA ALA A 106 -4.46 14.36 16.42
C ALA A 106 -5.70 13.71 15.76
N TYR A 107 -6.72 14.50 15.44
CA TYR A 107 -7.93 14.03 14.77
C TYR A 107 -7.69 13.69 13.30
N LEU A 108 -7.07 14.59 12.53
CA LEU A 108 -6.78 14.38 11.10
C LEU A 108 -5.83 13.20 10.86
N ARG A 109 -4.98 12.88 11.83
CA ARG A 109 -4.07 11.73 11.80
C ARG A 109 -4.70 10.43 12.33
N GLY A 110 -5.98 10.44 12.73
CA GLY A 110 -6.66 9.26 13.27
C GLY A 110 -6.20 8.82 14.67
N ILE A 111 -5.31 9.58 15.31
CA ILE A 111 -4.70 9.25 16.62
C ILE A 111 -5.75 9.38 17.74
N MET A 112 -6.51 10.46 17.73
CA MET A 112 -7.59 10.71 18.69
C MET A 112 -8.90 10.95 17.96
N VAL A 113 -9.86 10.06 18.17
CA VAL A 113 -11.19 10.14 17.58
C VAL A 113 -12.20 10.76 18.54
N GLY A 114 -13.26 11.32 17.96
CA GLY A 114 -14.44 11.85 18.65
C GLY A 114 -15.72 11.28 18.02
N SER A 115 -16.88 11.81 18.37
CA SER A 115 -18.16 11.36 17.79
C SER A 115 -19.01 12.54 17.34
N GLY A 116 -19.64 12.42 16.16
CA GLY A 116 -20.56 13.43 15.63
C GLY A 116 -19.97 14.84 15.48
N GLY A 117 -18.67 14.95 15.22
CA GLY A 117 -17.94 16.23 15.12
C GLY A 117 -17.51 16.82 16.47
N VAL A 118 -17.64 16.10 17.59
CA VAL A 118 -17.20 16.52 18.93
C VAL A 118 -15.92 15.79 19.33
N PHE A 119 -14.87 16.53 19.65
CA PHE A 119 -13.59 16.00 20.11
C PHE A 119 -13.58 15.69 21.61
N GLY A 120 -14.34 16.40 22.42
CA GLY A 120 -14.34 16.31 23.89
C GLY A 120 -13.12 17.02 24.50
N VAL A 121 -12.72 18.18 23.98
CA VAL A 121 -11.42 18.81 24.30
C VAL A 121 -11.16 19.05 25.79
N ALA A 122 -12.22 19.27 26.58
CA ALA A 122 -12.17 19.49 28.01
C ALA A 122 -12.36 18.21 28.86
N ASP A 123 -12.72 17.08 28.24
CA ASP A 123 -12.99 15.84 28.98
C ASP A 123 -11.67 15.21 29.45
N ASN A 124 -11.68 14.58 30.63
CA ASN A 124 -10.54 13.84 31.12
C ASN A 124 -10.44 12.46 30.45
N LEU A 125 -9.22 12.01 30.19
CA LEU A 125 -8.98 10.66 29.64
C LEU A 125 -8.94 9.61 30.75
N THR A 126 -9.66 8.51 30.58
CA THR A 126 -9.40 7.29 31.37
C THR A 126 -8.13 6.60 30.89
N ARG A 127 -7.58 5.71 31.72
CA ARG A 127 -6.38 4.93 31.37
C ARG A 127 -6.62 4.02 30.17
N GLU A 128 -7.78 3.36 30.09
CA GLU A 128 -8.12 2.53 28.93
C GLU A 128 -8.27 3.36 27.65
N GLN A 129 -8.86 4.56 27.72
CA GLN A 129 -8.94 5.47 26.58
C GLN A 129 -7.55 5.92 26.13
N ALA A 130 -6.68 6.30 27.07
CA ALA A 130 -5.33 6.71 26.75
C ALA A 130 -4.50 5.58 26.13
N ALA A 131 -4.66 4.34 26.61
CA ALA A 131 -4.02 3.17 26.01
C ALA A 131 -4.45 3.01 24.54
N THR A 132 -5.74 3.18 24.23
CA THR A 132 -6.20 3.08 22.83
C THR A 132 -5.59 4.16 21.94
N VAL A 133 -5.46 5.39 22.44
CA VAL A 133 -4.80 6.49 21.71
C VAL A 133 -3.34 6.18 21.45
N LEU A 134 -2.63 5.64 22.44
CA LEU A 134 -1.20 5.34 22.32
C LEU A 134 -0.93 4.13 21.43
N VAL A 135 -1.78 3.12 21.47
CA VAL A 135 -1.73 1.96 20.56
C VAL A 135 -1.94 2.43 19.12
N ARG A 136 -2.99 3.23 18.84
CA ARG A 136 -3.21 3.84 17.52
C ARG A 136 -2.00 4.62 17.04
N ALA A 137 -1.54 5.53 17.88
CA ALA A 137 -0.49 6.44 17.52
C ALA A 137 0.90 5.81 17.40
N SER A 138 1.12 4.67 18.04
CA SER A 138 2.32 3.86 17.88
C SER A 138 2.21 2.89 16.68
N GLY A 139 1.14 2.99 15.88
CA GLY A 139 0.90 2.11 14.73
C GLY A 139 0.39 0.72 15.09
N PHE A 140 -0.05 0.48 16.32
CA PHE A 140 -0.38 -0.85 16.83
C PHE A 140 -1.86 -1.21 16.87
N GLU A 141 -2.74 -0.30 16.44
CA GLU A 141 -4.17 -0.62 16.31
C GLU A 141 -4.40 -1.84 15.43
N PRO A 142 -3.68 -2.03 14.31
CA PRO A 142 -3.73 -3.27 13.55
C PRO A 142 -3.50 -4.56 14.34
N GLN A 143 -2.44 -4.62 15.13
CA GLN A 143 -2.07 -5.80 15.93
C GLN A 143 -3.10 -6.03 17.04
N ALA A 144 -3.58 -4.94 17.64
CA ALA A 144 -4.63 -5.01 18.65
C ALA A 144 -5.92 -5.62 18.07
N LEU A 145 -6.34 -5.18 16.88
CA LEU A 145 -7.58 -5.61 16.24
C LEU A 145 -7.49 -6.99 15.59
N ALA A 146 -6.33 -7.36 15.04
CA ALA A 146 -6.10 -8.68 14.44
C ALA A 146 -6.03 -9.81 15.50
N ARG A 147 -5.79 -9.47 16.77
CA ARG A 147 -5.65 -10.46 17.84
C ARG A 147 -7.00 -11.08 18.19
N PRO A 148 -7.13 -12.43 18.22
CA PRO A 148 -8.35 -13.09 18.64
C PRO A 148 -8.80 -12.61 20.02
N SER A 149 -10.09 -12.29 20.18
CA SER A 149 -10.61 -11.68 21.42
C SER A 149 -10.37 -12.54 22.66
N ALA A 150 -10.39 -13.87 22.52
CA ALA A 150 -10.10 -14.78 23.62
C ALA A 150 -8.63 -14.69 24.08
N GLU A 151 -7.69 -14.57 23.13
CA GLU A 151 -6.27 -14.39 23.44
C GLU A 151 -6.01 -13.03 24.10
N ALA A 152 -6.58 -11.96 23.55
CA ALA A 152 -6.47 -10.62 24.13
C ALA A 152 -7.02 -10.58 25.57
N GLN A 153 -8.15 -11.24 25.81
CA GLN A 153 -8.73 -11.36 27.15
C GLN A 153 -7.79 -12.11 28.11
N THR A 154 -7.20 -13.22 27.69
CA THR A 154 -6.23 -13.98 28.51
C THR A 154 -5.03 -13.12 28.88
N ILE A 155 -4.45 -12.39 27.92
CA ILE A 155 -3.32 -11.50 28.18
C ILE A 155 -3.65 -10.47 29.24
N CYS A 156 -4.81 -9.82 29.13
CA CYS A 156 -5.26 -8.84 30.13
C CYS A 156 -5.42 -9.48 31.52
N LEU A 157 -6.06 -10.65 31.61
CA LEU A 157 -6.28 -11.37 32.88
C LEU A 157 -4.98 -11.82 33.55
N ASP A 158 -3.98 -12.20 32.75
CA ASP A 158 -2.65 -12.57 33.24
C ASP A 158 -1.84 -11.33 33.67
N ALA A 159 -2.04 -10.20 32.98
CA ALA A 159 -1.32 -8.95 33.24
C ALA A 159 -1.83 -8.20 34.48
N TRP A 160 -3.14 -8.16 34.69
CA TRP A 160 -3.74 -7.31 35.73
C TRP A 160 -4.83 -7.99 36.55
N THR A 161 -4.76 -7.75 37.85
CA THR A 161 -5.70 -8.25 38.86
C THR A 161 -7.12 -7.69 38.71
N ASP A 162 -7.27 -6.50 38.13
CA ASP A 162 -8.53 -5.82 37.86
C ASP A 162 -8.89 -5.80 36.36
N ALA A 163 -8.33 -6.73 35.57
CA ALA A 163 -8.64 -6.83 34.14
C ALA A 163 -10.13 -7.06 33.82
N GLY A 164 -10.91 -7.53 34.79
CA GLY A 164 -12.37 -7.65 34.68
C GLY A 164 -13.11 -6.31 34.58
N ASP A 165 -12.47 -5.20 34.96
CA ASP A 165 -13.03 -3.84 34.88
C ASP A 165 -12.73 -3.16 33.53
N ILE A 166 -11.94 -3.78 32.65
CA ILE A 166 -11.63 -3.26 31.33
C ILE A 166 -12.90 -3.30 30.47
N SER A 167 -13.26 -2.17 29.86
CA SER A 167 -14.39 -2.14 28.95
C SER A 167 -14.19 -3.10 27.77
N PRO A 168 -15.22 -3.82 27.30
CA PRO A 168 -15.05 -4.82 26.24
C PRO A 168 -14.35 -4.31 24.97
N TRP A 169 -14.65 -3.07 24.57
CA TRP A 169 -14.04 -2.42 23.41
C TRP A 169 -12.55 -2.09 23.59
N ALA A 170 -12.08 -1.99 24.83
CA ALA A 170 -10.71 -1.63 25.17
C ALA A 170 -9.81 -2.85 25.36
N ILE A 171 -10.35 -4.07 25.53
CA ILE A 171 -9.58 -5.31 25.72
C ILE A 171 -8.47 -5.49 24.67
N PRO A 172 -8.73 -5.46 23.34
CA PRO A 172 -7.68 -5.66 22.35
C PRO A 172 -6.55 -4.63 22.47
N TYR A 173 -6.90 -3.37 22.69
CA TYR A 173 -5.94 -2.28 22.85
C TYR A 173 -5.15 -2.39 24.14
N MET A 174 -5.78 -2.78 25.25
CA MET A 174 -5.09 -2.97 26.52
C MET A 174 -4.10 -4.12 26.44
N ALA A 175 -4.49 -5.25 25.84
CA ALA A 175 -3.59 -6.38 25.62
C ALA A 175 -2.36 -5.96 24.80
N GLU A 176 -2.56 -5.20 23.72
CA GLU A 176 -1.46 -4.71 22.90
C GLU A 176 -0.60 -3.68 23.64
N ALA A 177 -1.20 -2.74 24.37
CA ALA A 177 -0.45 -1.78 25.19
C ALA A 177 0.40 -2.46 26.28
N TYR A 178 -0.03 -3.61 26.81
CA TYR A 178 0.79 -4.41 27.73
C TYR A 178 1.96 -5.09 27.02
N VAL A 179 1.70 -5.74 25.89
CA VAL A 179 2.72 -6.42 25.08
C VAL A 179 3.80 -5.45 24.60
N GLN A 180 3.43 -4.21 24.29
CA GLN A 180 4.34 -3.15 23.88
C GLN A 180 4.93 -2.36 25.06
N GLU A 181 4.69 -2.79 26.31
CA GLU A 181 5.15 -2.16 27.54
C GLU A 181 4.75 -0.68 27.71
N LEU A 182 3.69 -0.25 27.02
CA LEU A 182 3.12 1.09 27.10
C LEU A 182 2.37 1.27 28.43
N PHE A 183 1.60 0.25 28.82
CA PHE A 183 0.89 0.15 30.10
C PHE A 183 1.27 -1.14 30.81
N VAL A 184 1.92 -1.03 31.97
CA VAL A 184 2.36 -2.20 32.75
C VAL A 184 1.56 -2.40 34.05
N GLY A 185 0.75 -1.42 34.46
CA GLY A 185 0.07 -1.41 35.76
C GLY A 185 0.95 -0.81 36.88
N ASP A 186 0.46 -0.85 38.11
CA ASP A 186 1.24 -0.48 39.30
C ASP A 186 1.99 -1.68 39.91
N ALA A 187 2.73 -1.45 41.01
CA ALA A 187 3.54 -2.47 41.67
C ALA A 187 2.70 -3.62 42.26
N GLU A 188 1.40 -3.37 42.48
CA GLU A 188 0.42 -4.33 42.97
C GLU A 188 -0.23 -5.14 41.83
N GLY A 189 0.14 -4.88 40.56
CA GLY A 189 -0.43 -5.56 39.40
C GLY A 189 -1.85 -5.10 39.08
N THR A 190 -2.19 -3.85 39.37
CA THR A 190 -3.50 -3.24 39.10
C THR A 190 -3.39 -2.17 38.01
N LEU A 191 -4.32 -2.16 37.07
CA LEU A 191 -4.37 -1.23 35.95
C LEU A 191 -5.18 0.04 36.27
N ARG A 192 -6.33 -0.10 36.93
CA ARG A 192 -7.39 0.90 37.13
C ARG A 192 -7.94 1.47 35.82
N PRO A 193 -8.48 0.64 34.89
CA PRO A 193 -8.79 1.06 33.52
C PRO A 193 -9.72 2.28 33.41
N LEU A 194 -10.68 2.40 34.33
CA LEU A 194 -11.68 3.48 34.38
C LEU A 194 -11.22 4.73 35.15
N ALA A 195 -10.06 4.69 35.82
CA ALA A 195 -9.52 5.87 36.50
C ALA A 195 -8.98 6.88 35.47
N TYR A 196 -9.07 8.18 35.80
CA TYR A 196 -8.48 9.21 34.95
C TYR A 196 -6.96 9.14 34.97
N LEU A 197 -6.36 9.30 33.79
CA LEU A 197 -4.92 9.41 33.60
C LEU A 197 -4.45 10.76 34.15
N SER A 198 -3.43 10.75 35.00
CA SER A 198 -2.80 11.99 35.48
C SER A 198 -1.84 12.60 34.44
N LYS A 199 -1.52 13.89 34.59
CA LYS A 199 -0.52 14.58 33.75
C LYS A 199 0.86 13.92 33.80
N ALA A 200 1.27 13.41 34.96
CA ALA A 200 2.54 12.70 35.13
C ALA A 200 2.54 11.34 34.42
N GLU A 201 1.46 10.60 34.55
CA GLU A 201 1.32 9.32 33.84
C GLU A 201 1.29 9.52 32.34
N ALA A 202 0.57 10.53 31.85
CA ALA A 202 0.55 10.95 30.45
C ALA A 202 1.95 11.23 29.91
N ALA A 203 2.75 12.03 30.63
CA ALA A 203 4.13 12.29 30.24
C ALA A 203 4.97 11.01 30.17
N ALA A 204 4.81 10.12 31.15
CA ALA A 204 5.57 8.87 31.21
C ALA A 204 5.20 7.88 30.09
N VAL A 205 3.91 7.75 29.74
CA VAL A 205 3.48 6.85 28.65
C VAL A 205 3.82 7.42 27.27
N ILE A 206 3.77 8.74 27.08
CA ILE A 206 4.23 9.40 25.85
C ILE A 206 5.73 9.21 25.66
N GLY A 207 6.52 9.38 26.72
CA GLY A 207 7.97 9.15 26.68
C GLY A 207 8.36 7.69 26.41
N ARG A 208 7.49 6.72 26.72
CA ARG A 208 7.71 5.29 26.39
C ARG A 208 7.27 4.90 24.99
N SER A 209 6.37 5.67 24.36
CA SER A 209 5.85 5.36 23.03
C SER A 209 6.75 6.01 21.98
N ALA A 210 7.39 5.18 21.16
CA ALA A 210 8.01 5.66 19.93
C ALA A 210 6.91 6.06 18.96
N PHE A 211 6.90 7.34 18.56
CA PHE A 211 6.04 7.79 17.47
C PHE A 211 6.38 7.03 16.20
N GLN A 212 5.40 6.33 15.64
CA GLN A 212 5.43 5.98 14.24
C GLN A 212 4.47 6.93 13.54
N PRO A 213 4.94 7.75 12.58
CA PRO A 213 4.00 8.56 11.81
C PRO A 213 2.91 7.65 11.24
N PRO A 214 1.64 8.08 11.26
CA PRO A 214 0.59 7.33 10.58
C PRO A 214 1.07 7.05 9.16
N VAL A 215 0.95 5.80 8.74
CA VAL A 215 1.28 5.40 7.36
C VAL A 215 0.55 6.36 6.43
N ALA A 216 1.29 7.03 5.54
CA ALA A 216 0.69 7.98 4.62
C ALA A 216 -0.43 7.29 3.81
N PRO A 217 -1.50 8.02 3.42
CA PRO A 217 -2.57 7.46 2.60
C PRO A 217 -2.00 6.69 1.41
N VAL A 218 -2.63 5.58 1.04
CA VAL A 218 -2.11 4.67 -0.01
C VAL A 218 -1.81 5.43 -1.31
N GLY A 219 -2.66 6.36 -1.72
CA GLY A 219 -2.43 7.19 -2.89
C GLY A 219 -1.20 8.10 -2.80
N GLU A 220 -0.88 8.64 -1.61
CA GLU A 220 0.34 9.45 -1.42
C GLU A 220 1.60 8.60 -1.51
N ARG A 221 1.56 7.36 -0.99
CA ARG A 221 2.66 6.40 -1.08
C ARG A 221 2.88 5.92 -2.51
N LEU A 222 1.81 5.56 -3.23
CA LEU A 222 1.92 5.22 -4.66
C LEU A 222 2.48 6.37 -5.49
N ALA A 223 2.10 7.61 -5.18
CA ALA A 223 2.59 8.81 -5.87
C ALA A 223 4.05 9.15 -5.54
N SER A 224 4.60 8.66 -4.42
CA SER A 224 6.00 8.89 -4.04
C SER A 224 6.97 7.91 -4.70
N HIS A 225 6.49 6.77 -5.21
CA HIS A 225 7.32 5.77 -5.85
C HIS A 225 7.96 6.28 -7.16
N GLY A 226 9.29 6.26 -7.23
CA GLY A 226 10.05 6.59 -8.43
C GLY A 226 10.23 5.40 -9.38
N TYR A 227 10.75 5.66 -10.60
CA TYR A 227 10.98 4.62 -11.60
C TYR A 227 12.40 4.04 -11.57
N PRO A 228 12.59 2.72 -11.78
CA PRO A 228 11.54 1.73 -12.01
C PRO A 228 10.75 1.40 -10.74
N LYS A 229 9.42 1.30 -10.91
CA LYS A 229 8.49 0.85 -9.87
C LYS A 229 8.45 -0.67 -9.88
N LEU A 230 8.43 -1.29 -8.70
CA LEU A 230 8.64 -2.73 -8.53
C LEU A 230 7.57 -3.32 -7.64
N PHE A 231 7.04 -4.49 -8.00
CA PHE A 231 6.21 -5.28 -7.10
C PHE A 231 6.71 -6.71 -6.93
N LEU A 232 6.33 -7.33 -5.82
CA LEU A 232 6.63 -8.72 -5.48
C LEU A 232 5.33 -9.41 -5.07
N GLN A 233 5.17 -10.68 -5.46
CA GLN A 233 4.09 -11.52 -4.98
C GLN A 233 4.66 -12.62 -4.07
N ILE A 234 3.96 -12.91 -2.98
CA ILE A 234 4.31 -13.91 -1.97
C ILE A 234 3.03 -14.70 -1.66
N GLN A 235 2.90 -15.89 -2.24
CA GLN A 235 1.72 -16.75 -2.05
C GLN A 235 1.81 -17.72 -0.85
N ASP A 236 2.91 -17.68 -0.09
CA ASP A 236 3.03 -18.48 1.13
C ASP A 236 2.03 -18.02 2.20
N TYR A 237 1.33 -18.95 2.85
CA TYR A 237 0.45 -18.64 3.98
C TYR A 237 1.21 -18.19 5.24
N VAL A 238 2.48 -18.59 5.37
CA VAL A 238 3.33 -18.28 6.54
C VAL A 238 4.75 -17.94 6.05
N PRO A 239 4.93 -16.80 5.36
CA PRO A 239 6.23 -16.40 4.87
C PRO A 239 7.19 -16.17 6.04
N SER A 240 8.46 -16.53 5.87
CA SER A 240 9.46 -16.33 6.91
C SER A 240 9.72 -14.84 7.16
N PRO A 241 10.12 -14.42 8.38
CA PRO A 241 10.55 -13.04 8.63
C PRO A 241 11.67 -12.57 7.68
N ALA A 242 12.55 -13.48 7.26
CA ALA A 242 13.58 -13.18 6.26
C ALA A 242 12.99 -12.87 4.88
N THR A 243 11.97 -13.63 4.45
CA THR A 243 11.24 -13.36 3.21
C THR A 243 10.57 -11.99 3.25
N LEU A 244 9.92 -11.64 4.36
CA LEU A 244 9.27 -10.34 4.53
C LEU A 244 10.29 -9.18 4.63
N ALA A 245 11.45 -9.41 5.24
CA ALA A 245 12.55 -8.46 5.27
C ALA A 245 13.11 -8.19 3.86
N GLU A 246 13.21 -9.22 3.01
CA GLU A 246 13.61 -9.07 1.61
C GLU A 246 12.54 -8.36 0.79
N ALA A 247 11.26 -8.65 1.03
CA ALA A 247 10.13 -8.02 0.35
C ALA A 247 10.10 -6.49 0.52
N ALA A 248 10.72 -5.94 1.58
CA ALA A 248 10.82 -4.51 1.80
C ALA A 248 11.49 -3.75 0.64
N TYR A 249 12.33 -4.40 -0.18
CA TYR A 249 12.95 -3.79 -1.36
C TYR A 249 11.98 -3.51 -2.52
N TRP A 250 10.73 -3.98 -2.45
CA TRP A 250 9.70 -3.70 -3.45
C TRP A 250 8.81 -2.54 -3.00
N HIS A 251 8.18 -1.88 -3.97
CA HIS A 251 7.29 -0.75 -3.72
C HIS A 251 5.86 -1.23 -3.40
N VAL A 252 5.45 -2.31 -4.07
CA VAL A 252 4.18 -3.00 -3.83
C VAL A 252 4.48 -4.46 -3.47
N VAL A 253 3.84 -5.00 -2.45
CA VAL A 253 3.98 -6.41 -2.06
C VAL A 253 2.60 -7.04 -1.97
N ILE A 254 2.36 -8.07 -2.75
CA ILE A 254 1.14 -8.88 -2.71
C ILE A 254 1.44 -10.08 -1.84
N VAL A 255 0.75 -10.24 -0.72
CA VAL A 255 0.87 -11.39 0.20
C VAL A 255 -0.41 -12.19 0.17
N ASP A 256 -0.37 -13.50 0.40
CA ASP A 256 -1.60 -14.28 0.60
C ASP A 256 -2.44 -13.70 1.75
N ALA A 257 -3.77 -13.64 1.60
CA ALA A 257 -4.66 -13.14 2.65
C ALA A 257 -4.49 -13.88 3.98
N GLU A 258 -4.11 -15.15 3.98
CA GLU A 258 -3.78 -15.89 5.21
C GLU A 258 -2.64 -15.26 6.00
N THR A 259 -1.68 -14.62 5.33
CA THR A 259 -0.55 -13.92 5.95
C THR A 259 -1.02 -12.86 6.95
N VAL A 260 -2.20 -12.25 6.71
CA VAL A 260 -2.81 -11.27 7.61
C VAL A 260 -3.17 -11.90 8.96
N GLY A 261 -3.66 -13.14 8.96
CA GLY A 261 -4.01 -13.89 10.16
C GLY A 261 -2.82 -14.61 10.81
N THR A 262 -1.87 -15.11 10.01
CA THR A 262 -0.75 -15.94 10.47
C THR A 262 0.49 -15.14 10.87
N CYS A 263 0.72 -13.97 10.25
CA CYS A 263 1.90 -13.12 10.47
C CYS A 263 1.55 -11.63 10.80
N PRO A 264 0.59 -11.35 11.71
CA PRO A 264 0.15 -9.97 11.98
C PRO A 264 1.22 -9.08 12.65
N ARG A 265 2.22 -9.70 13.32
CA ARG A 265 3.33 -8.97 13.93
C ARG A 265 4.35 -8.54 12.89
N GLU A 266 4.62 -9.40 11.92
CA GLU A 266 5.61 -9.23 10.86
C GLU A 266 5.12 -8.30 9.75
N LEU A 267 3.81 -8.25 9.48
CA LEU A 267 3.20 -7.26 8.57
C LEU A 267 2.97 -5.90 9.22
N GLY A 268 3.04 -5.85 10.56
CA GLY A 268 2.77 -4.65 11.33
C GLY A 268 3.73 -3.49 11.08
N PRO A 269 3.42 -2.28 11.59
CA PRO A 269 4.31 -1.11 11.46
C PRO A 269 5.71 -1.27 12.08
N ARG A 270 5.90 -2.21 13.01
CA ARG A 270 7.22 -2.64 13.52
C ARG A 270 7.72 -3.97 12.96
N GLY A 271 6.96 -4.59 12.07
CA GLY A 271 7.32 -5.83 11.41
C GLY A 271 8.41 -5.63 10.35
N GLU A 272 9.01 -6.72 9.90
CA GLU A 272 10.20 -6.70 9.02
C GLU A 272 9.99 -5.95 7.71
N LEU A 273 8.77 -5.88 7.20
CA LEU A 273 8.46 -5.18 5.95
C LEU A 273 8.26 -3.67 6.19
N ARG A 274 7.22 -3.28 6.95
CA ARG A 274 6.87 -1.85 7.12
C ARG A 274 7.87 -1.05 7.93
N SER A 275 8.62 -1.68 8.84
CA SER A 275 9.67 -0.98 9.59
C SER A 275 10.86 -0.59 8.71
N ARG A 276 11.12 -1.35 7.64
CA ARG A 276 12.21 -1.10 6.68
C ARG A 276 11.76 -0.22 5.52
N ASN A 277 10.54 -0.45 5.02
CA ASN A 277 9.94 0.33 3.95
C ASN A 277 8.52 0.76 4.37
N PRO A 278 8.38 1.88 5.08
CA PRO A 278 7.06 2.38 5.51
C PRO A 278 6.17 2.81 4.34
N ASP A 279 6.77 3.11 3.19
CA ASP A 279 6.07 3.51 1.97
C ASP A 279 5.54 2.30 1.18
N ALA A 280 5.95 1.06 1.50
CA ALA A 280 5.49 -0.13 0.80
C ALA A 280 3.97 -0.32 0.86
N VAL A 281 3.33 -0.45 -0.29
CA VAL A 281 1.91 -0.76 -0.40
C VAL A 281 1.72 -2.28 -0.38
N ILE A 282 0.90 -2.78 0.53
CA ILE A 282 0.70 -4.23 0.72
C ILE A 282 -0.71 -4.60 0.28
N LEU A 283 -0.87 -5.58 -0.62
CA LEU A 283 -2.17 -6.12 -1.01
C LEU A 283 -2.32 -7.55 -0.49
N ALA A 284 -3.53 -7.90 -0.05
CA ALA A 284 -3.87 -9.29 0.25
C ALA A 284 -4.43 -9.99 -0.99
N TYR A 285 -3.75 -11.04 -1.43
CA TYR A 285 -4.19 -11.95 -2.49
C TYR A 285 -5.35 -12.82 -2.01
N PHE A 286 -6.42 -12.90 -2.80
CA PHE A 286 -7.54 -13.79 -2.55
C PHE A 286 -8.14 -14.28 -3.89
N SER A 287 -8.44 -15.57 -4.02
CA SER A 287 -9.11 -16.07 -5.23
C SER A 287 -10.56 -15.60 -5.28
N ALA A 288 -10.97 -14.95 -6.36
CA ALA A 288 -12.37 -14.61 -6.60
C ALA A 288 -13.17 -15.77 -7.20
N ALA A 289 -12.51 -16.79 -7.76
CA ALA A 289 -13.16 -17.81 -8.57
C ALA A 289 -13.35 -19.15 -7.89
N ASP A 290 -12.55 -19.50 -6.89
CA ASP A 290 -12.61 -20.84 -6.32
C ASP A 290 -12.21 -20.91 -4.85
N VAL A 291 -12.54 -22.05 -4.25
CA VAL A 291 -12.12 -22.42 -2.91
C VAL A 291 -11.53 -23.82 -2.90
N ILE A 292 -10.54 -24.04 -2.04
CA ILE A 292 -9.95 -25.35 -1.78
C ILE A 292 -10.82 -26.07 -0.74
N PRO A 293 -11.49 -27.19 -1.09
CA PRO A 293 -12.34 -27.91 -0.16
C PRO A 293 -11.55 -28.41 1.05
N GLY A 294 -12.09 -28.18 2.25
CA GLY A 294 -11.45 -28.60 3.49
C GLY A 294 -10.18 -27.81 3.86
N ASN A 295 -9.90 -26.68 3.21
CA ASN A 295 -8.85 -25.77 3.66
C ASN A 295 -9.12 -25.30 5.09
N THR A 296 -8.17 -25.56 5.99
CA THR A 296 -8.28 -25.24 7.42
C THR A 296 -7.56 -23.94 7.80
N ALA A 297 -6.97 -23.24 6.84
CA ALA A 297 -6.32 -21.96 7.11
C ALA A 297 -7.37 -20.91 7.57
N PRO A 298 -7.06 -20.05 8.56
CA PRO A 298 -8.07 -19.27 9.26
C PRO A 298 -8.98 -18.40 8.38
N ILE A 299 -8.42 -17.67 7.41
CA ILE A 299 -9.18 -16.75 6.55
C ILE A 299 -10.04 -17.54 5.54
N ASN A 300 -9.47 -18.54 4.88
CA ASN A 300 -10.14 -19.38 3.91
C ASN A 300 -11.22 -20.24 4.56
N SER A 301 -10.92 -20.88 5.70
CA SER A 301 -11.90 -21.70 6.42
C SER A 301 -13.05 -20.86 6.97
N GLY A 302 -12.78 -19.66 7.46
CA GLY A 302 -13.79 -18.70 7.88
C GLY A 302 -14.69 -18.27 6.73
N PHE A 303 -14.11 -17.90 5.58
CA PHE A 303 -14.86 -17.57 4.37
C PHE A 303 -15.77 -18.72 3.93
N VAL A 304 -15.19 -19.93 3.80
CA VAL A 304 -15.88 -21.15 3.38
C VAL A 304 -17.01 -21.53 4.33
N SER A 305 -16.87 -21.28 5.63
CA SER A 305 -17.91 -21.59 6.62
C SER A 305 -19.22 -20.80 6.41
N GLY A 306 -19.14 -19.65 5.74
CA GLY A 306 -20.28 -18.81 5.40
C GLY A 306 -20.90 -19.10 4.03
N LEU A 307 -20.36 -20.05 3.25
CA LEU A 307 -20.84 -20.34 1.90
C LEU A 307 -22.10 -21.22 1.91
N ASP A 308 -23.06 -20.86 1.07
CA ASP A 308 -24.19 -21.73 0.73
C ASP A 308 -23.82 -22.71 -0.40
N GLY A 309 -24.45 -23.89 -0.40
CA GLY A 309 -24.20 -24.90 -1.41
C GLY A 309 -24.65 -24.53 -2.82
N ASP A 310 -25.56 -23.55 -2.95
CA ASP A 310 -26.07 -23.03 -4.23
C ASP A 310 -25.25 -21.87 -4.80
N TRP A 311 -24.17 -21.47 -4.12
CA TRP A 311 -23.29 -20.38 -4.57
C TRP A 311 -22.13 -20.82 -5.48
N PHE A 312 -22.15 -22.08 -5.90
CA PHE A 312 -21.11 -22.67 -6.76
C PHE A 312 -21.61 -22.78 -8.19
N VAL A 313 -20.70 -22.67 -9.15
CA VAL A 313 -21.01 -23.00 -10.55
C VAL A 313 -21.37 -24.48 -10.62
N ARG A 314 -22.40 -24.82 -11.39
CA ARG A 314 -22.78 -26.20 -11.65
C ARG A 314 -22.46 -26.58 -13.09
N ASP A 315 -22.32 -27.87 -13.32
CA ASP A 315 -22.40 -28.41 -14.67
C ASP A 315 -23.82 -28.92 -14.97
N VAL A 316 -24.10 -29.28 -16.23
CA VAL A 316 -25.41 -29.80 -16.66
C VAL A 316 -25.86 -31.09 -15.98
N THR A 317 -25.01 -31.72 -15.16
CA THR A 317 -25.39 -32.88 -14.33
C THR A 317 -25.86 -32.47 -12.93
N GLY A 318 -25.72 -31.18 -12.60
CA GLY A 318 -25.98 -30.59 -11.29
C GLY A 318 -24.79 -30.69 -10.32
N ALA A 319 -23.64 -31.21 -10.77
CA ALA A 319 -22.44 -31.32 -9.94
C ALA A 319 -21.75 -29.96 -9.80
N ARG A 320 -21.03 -29.72 -8.70
CA ARG A 320 -20.21 -28.51 -8.56
C ARG A 320 -19.06 -28.55 -9.56
N TYR A 321 -18.84 -27.44 -10.25
CA TYR A 321 -17.77 -27.32 -11.21
C TYR A 321 -16.40 -27.34 -10.54
N GLN A 322 -15.52 -28.22 -10.99
CA GLN A 322 -14.15 -28.41 -10.53
C GLN A 322 -13.19 -27.54 -11.33
N LEU A 323 -12.51 -26.58 -10.69
CA LEU A 323 -11.71 -25.57 -11.39
C LEU A 323 -10.24 -25.98 -11.55
N PHE A 324 -9.43 -26.07 -10.50
CA PHE A 324 -8.02 -26.46 -10.61
C PHE A 324 -7.67 -27.65 -9.74
N TRP A 325 -6.71 -28.44 -10.20
CA TRP A 325 -6.09 -29.47 -9.39
C TRP A 325 -4.95 -28.86 -8.56
N LEU A 326 -5.20 -28.63 -7.26
CA LEU A 326 -4.24 -28.06 -6.31
C LEU A 326 -4.10 -28.98 -5.08
N VAL A 327 -2.87 -29.17 -4.60
CA VAL A 327 -2.57 -29.90 -3.35
C VAL A 327 -3.33 -31.25 -3.25
N ASP A 328 -3.29 -32.01 -4.35
CA ASP A 328 -3.92 -33.33 -4.53
C ASP A 328 -5.46 -33.37 -4.59
N GLN A 329 -6.14 -32.26 -4.88
CA GLN A 329 -7.59 -32.23 -5.06
C GLN A 329 -8.07 -31.16 -6.03
N TRP A 330 -9.31 -31.29 -6.51
CA TRP A 330 -9.98 -30.26 -7.29
C TRP A 330 -10.53 -29.15 -6.38
N THR A 331 -10.32 -27.90 -6.77
CA THR A 331 -11.02 -26.74 -6.19
C THR A 331 -12.45 -26.65 -6.70
N TRP A 332 -13.31 -25.93 -5.97
CA TRP A 332 -14.71 -25.72 -6.35
C TRP A 332 -14.93 -24.29 -6.82
N MET A 333 -15.47 -24.14 -8.03
CA MET A 333 -15.71 -22.86 -8.67
C MET A 333 -16.92 -22.14 -8.04
N LEU A 334 -16.71 -20.89 -7.63
CA LEU A 334 -17.73 -20.00 -7.11
C LEU A 334 -18.49 -19.36 -8.27
N ASN A 335 -19.80 -19.17 -8.10
CA ASN A 335 -20.64 -18.49 -9.07
C ASN A 335 -20.82 -17.01 -8.63
N PRO A 336 -20.13 -16.05 -9.28
CA PRO A 336 -20.15 -14.65 -8.85
C PRO A 336 -21.51 -13.97 -9.06
N ASN A 337 -22.47 -14.62 -9.74
CA ASN A 337 -23.84 -14.14 -9.89
C ASN A 337 -24.74 -14.46 -8.68
N THR A 338 -24.19 -15.11 -7.66
CA THR A 338 -24.88 -15.47 -6.42
C THR A 338 -24.46 -14.54 -5.28
N PRO A 339 -25.10 -14.63 -4.09
CA PRO A 339 -24.70 -13.81 -2.94
C PRO A 339 -23.26 -14.00 -2.44
N VAL A 340 -22.49 -14.95 -3.00
CA VAL A 340 -21.05 -15.07 -2.71
C VAL A 340 -20.29 -13.78 -2.97
N ALA A 341 -20.69 -12.97 -3.94
CA ALA A 341 -20.04 -11.69 -4.23
C ALA A 341 -20.16 -10.69 -3.06
N GLU A 342 -21.35 -10.61 -2.45
CA GLU A 342 -21.60 -9.78 -1.28
C GLU A 342 -20.95 -10.34 -0.02
N HIS A 343 -21.03 -11.66 0.17
CA HIS A 343 -20.36 -12.35 1.28
C HIS A 343 -18.85 -12.13 1.25
N MET A 344 -18.21 -12.31 0.08
CA MET A 344 -16.77 -12.13 -0.09
C MET A 344 -16.32 -10.70 0.19
N ALA A 345 -17.01 -9.70 -0.38
CA ALA A 345 -16.69 -8.30 -0.16
C ALA A 345 -16.79 -7.91 1.33
N HIS A 346 -17.86 -8.31 2.02
CA HIS A 346 -18.01 -8.04 3.46
C HIS A 346 -16.97 -8.80 4.29
N TYR A 347 -16.76 -10.08 4.00
CA TYR A 347 -15.83 -10.93 4.74
C TYR A 347 -14.39 -10.42 4.65
N LEU A 348 -13.91 -10.04 3.46
CA LEU A 348 -12.56 -9.51 3.29
C LEU A 348 -12.41 -8.11 3.90
N SER A 349 -13.47 -7.28 3.87
CA SER A 349 -13.46 -6.02 4.60
C SER A 349 -13.20 -6.28 6.10
N GLU A 350 -14.02 -7.13 6.71
CA GLU A 350 -13.98 -7.38 8.15
C GLU A 350 -12.73 -8.14 8.59
N GLN A 351 -12.40 -9.24 7.93
CA GLN A 351 -11.35 -10.16 8.41
C GLN A 351 -9.95 -9.78 7.93
N VAL A 352 -9.85 -9.02 6.84
CA VAL A 352 -8.55 -8.70 6.21
C VAL A 352 -8.27 -7.20 6.31
N LEU A 353 -9.15 -6.33 5.81
CA LEU A 353 -8.86 -4.90 5.69
C LEU A 353 -9.03 -4.11 6.99
N THR A 354 -10.01 -4.44 7.86
CA THR A 354 -10.16 -3.72 9.14
C THR A 354 -9.00 -3.98 10.10
N THR A 355 -8.19 -5.00 9.82
CA THR A 355 -6.93 -5.20 10.53
C THR A 355 -5.95 -4.06 10.27
N GLY A 356 -6.04 -3.29 9.18
CA GLY A 356 -5.08 -2.24 8.85
C GLY A 356 -3.64 -2.73 8.59
N LEU A 357 -3.43 -4.04 8.43
CA LEU A 357 -2.12 -4.62 8.10
C LEU A 357 -1.80 -4.51 6.60
N VAL A 358 -2.83 -4.51 5.77
CA VAL A 358 -2.75 -4.40 4.30
C VAL A 358 -3.56 -3.20 3.81
N ASP A 359 -3.27 -2.78 2.59
CA ASP A 359 -3.73 -1.54 1.96
C ASP A 359 -4.83 -1.78 0.90
N GLY A 360 -5.17 -3.04 0.62
CA GLY A 360 -6.19 -3.41 -0.35
C GLY A 360 -6.22 -4.91 -0.60
N ILE A 361 -7.14 -5.32 -1.49
CA ILE A 361 -7.28 -6.69 -1.95
C ILE A 361 -6.82 -6.79 -3.40
N PHE A 362 -6.06 -7.85 -3.68
CA PHE A 362 -5.72 -8.30 -5.01
C PHE A 362 -6.52 -9.57 -5.30
N TYR A 363 -7.55 -9.46 -6.13
CA TYR A 363 -8.37 -10.60 -6.52
C TYR A 363 -7.71 -11.39 -7.65
N ASP A 364 -7.49 -12.68 -7.45
CA ASP A 364 -7.19 -13.56 -8.57
C ASP A 364 -8.47 -13.91 -9.35
N TRP A 365 -8.33 -14.31 -10.61
CA TRP A 365 -9.44 -14.71 -11.47
C TRP A 365 -10.49 -13.64 -11.82
N VAL A 366 -10.07 -12.38 -11.89
CA VAL A 366 -10.79 -11.30 -12.58
C VAL A 366 -10.64 -11.45 -14.11
N SER A 367 -10.89 -12.65 -14.61
CA SER A 367 -10.71 -13.03 -16.01
C SER A 367 -11.77 -12.38 -16.90
N ASP A 368 -11.40 -12.17 -18.15
CA ASP A 368 -12.26 -11.64 -19.19
C ASP A 368 -13.22 -12.71 -19.78
N SER A 369 -12.87 -13.99 -19.62
CA SER A 369 -13.64 -15.14 -20.10
C SER A 369 -13.33 -16.40 -19.28
N VAL A 370 -14.29 -17.32 -19.24
CA VAL A 370 -14.21 -18.65 -18.61
C VAL A 370 -14.85 -19.77 -19.43
N SER A 371 -15.51 -19.48 -20.55
CA SER A 371 -16.12 -20.47 -21.45
C SER A 371 -15.12 -21.50 -21.99
N TRP A 372 -13.86 -21.09 -22.16
CA TRP A 372 -12.76 -21.97 -22.57
C TRP A 372 -12.53 -23.17 -21.62
N LEU A 373 -12.98 -23.08 -20.35
CA LEU A 373 -12.92 -24.18 -19.40
C LEU A 373 -13.70 -25.41 -19.88
N ASN A 374 -14.75 -25.23 -20.70
CA ASN A 374 -15.48 -26.34 -21.31
C ASN A 374 -14.60 -27.19 -22.25
N TYR A 375 -13.52 -26.61 -22.79
CA TYR A 375 -12.72 -27.20 -23.88
C TYR A 375 -11.27 -27.51 -23.51
N ARG A 376 -10.81 -27.15 -22.32
CA ARG A 376 -9.45 -27.51 -21.87
C ARG A 376 -9.27 -29.03 -21.80
N SER A 377 -8.06 -29.49 -22.05
CA SER A 377 -7.76 -30.92 -22.22
C SER A 377 -7.94 -31.76 -20.95
N ASP A 378 -7.86 -31.14 -19.78
CA ASP A 378 -7.93 -31.76 -18.46
C ASP A 378 -9.27 -31.53 -17.76
N ASN A 379 -10.30 -31.02 -18.47
CA ASN A 379 -11.61 -30.72 -17.88
C ASN A 379 -12.29 -31.99 -17.31
N PRO A 380 -12.52 -32.06 -15.98
CA PRO A 380 -13.20 -33.21 -15.36
C PRO A 380 -14.73 -33.09 -15.40
N ASN A 381 -15.28 -31.93 -15.82
CA ASN A 381 -16.69 -31.58 -15.67
C ASN A 381 -17.48 -31.83 -16.96
N ALA A 382 -18.82 -31.87 -16.84
CA ALA A 382 -19.68 -31.61 -17.99
C ALA A 382 -19.68 -30.10 -18.34
N LEU A 383 -20.47 -29.72 -19.35
CA LEU A 383 -20.60 -28.32 -19.76
C LEU A 383 -21.15 -27.46 -18.62
N ILE A 384 -20.66 -26.22 -18.54
CA ILE A 384 -21.09 -25.21 -17.57
C ILE A 384 -22.61 -24.96 -17.69
N ASP A 385 -23.26 -24.91 -16.53
CA ASP A 385 -24.63 -24.47 -16.28
C ASP A 385 -24.56 -23.40 -15.16
N LEU A 386 -24.30 -22.16 -15.58
CA LEU A 386 -24.01 -21.02 -14.72
C LEU A 386 -25.29 -20.42 -14.12
N ASP A 387 -26.43 -20.53 -14.79
CA ASP A 387 -27.72 -20.08 -14.28
C ASP A 387 -28.51 -21.16 -13.52
N SER A 388 -28.00 -22.40 -13.52
CA SER A 388 -28.55 -23.57 -12.82
C SER A 388 -29.95 -23.98 -13.29
N ASP A 389 -30.26 -23.80 -14.58
CA ASP A 389 -31.52 -24.22 -15.19
C ASP A 389 -31.52 -25.70 -15.66
N GLY A 390 -30.36 -26.36 -15.57
CA GLY A 390 -30.15 -27.76 -15.97
C GLY A 390 -29.80 -27.94 -17.45
N LEU A 391 -29.56 -26.85 -18.20
CA LEU A 391 -29.10 -26.83 -19.58
C LEU A 391 -27.69 -26.22 -19.64
N SER A 392 -26.98 -26.51 -20.73
CA SER A 392 -25.68 -25.87 -20.96
C SER A 392 -25.90 -24.47 -21.48
N ASP A 393 -25.21 -23.49 -20.90
CA ASP A 393 -25.11 -22.14 -21.44
C ASP A 393 -24.24 -22.13 -22.71
N SER A 394 -24.48 -21.17 -23.60
CA SER A 394 -23.53 -20.88 -24.67
C SER A 394 -22.27 -20.20 -24.15
N ASP A 395 -21.16 -20.31 -24.88
CA ASP A 395 -19.89 -19.67 -24.50
C ASP A 395 -20.05 -18.15 -24.29
N GLU A 396 -20.87 -17.49 -25.12
CA GLU A 396 -21.18 -16.06 -25.00
C GLU A 396 -21.94 -15.73 -23.70
N GLU A 397 -22.90 -16.56 -23.32
CA GLU A 397 -23.65 -16.41 -22.08
C GLU A 397 -22.77 -16.64 -20.86
N VAL A 398 -21.96 -17.70 -20.86
CA VAL A 398 -20.99 -18.02 -19.79
C VAL A 398 -20.06 -16.84 -19.55
N ASP A 399 -19.43 -16.31 -20.59
CA ASP A 399 -18.45 -15.21 -20.46
C ASP A 399 -19.13 -13.90 -20.04
N SER A 400 -20.30 -13.60 -20.61
CA SER A 400 -21.03 -12.36 -20.27
C SER A 400 -21.52 -12.35 -18.83
N GLN A 401 -22.06 -13.47 -18.35
CA GLN A 401 -22.51 -13.63 -16.97
C GLN A 401 -21.35 -13.68 -15.99
N TRP A 402 -20.22 -14.29 -16.35
CA TRP A 402 -19.01 -14.26 -15.53
C TRP A 402 -18.53 -12.83 -15.30
N VAL A 403 -18.38 -12.05 -16.38
CA VAL A 403 -17.95 -10.64 -16.31
C VAL A 403 -18.95 -9.80 -15.51
N LEU A 404 -20.25 -10.04 -15.68
CA LEU A 404 -21.29 -9.34 -14.92
C LEU A 404 -21.16 -9.59 -13.41
N GLY A 405 -21.04 -10.86 -13.00
CA GLY A 405 -20.86 -11.24 -11.62
C GLY A 405 -19.56 -10.70 -11.03
N MET A 406 -18.45 -10.80 -11.77
CA MET A 406 -17.16 -10.27 -11.33
C MET A 406 -17.19 -8.76 -11.17
N LYS A 407 -17.78 -8.02 -12.11
CA LYS A 407 -17.98 -6.57 -11.97
C LYS A 407 -18.81 -6.24 -10.73
N ARG A 408 -19.83 -7.05 -10.42
CA ARG A 408 -20.63 -6.88 -9.20
C ARG A 408 -19.83 -7.10 -7.92
N LEU A 409 -19.00 -8.15 -7.85
CA LEU A 409 -18.07 -8.40 -6.74
C LEU A 409 -17.13 -7.20 -6.52
N LEU A 410 -16.55 -6.67 -7.60
CA LEU A 410 -15.62 -5.54 -7.50
C LEU A 410 -16.32 -4.26 -7.05
N GLN A 411 -17.54 -3.99 -7.53
CA GLN A 411 -18.36 -2.87 -7.05
C GLN A 411 -18.68 -3.00 -5.56
N LEU A 412 -19.15 -4.16 -5.13
CA LEU A 412 -19.44 -4.46 -3.72
C LEU A 412 -18.19 -4.29 -2.86
N SER A 413 -17.03 -4.76 -3.33
CA SER A 413 -15.76 -4.58 -2.64
C SER A 413 -15.48 -3.09 -2.39
N ARG A 414 -15.64 -2.23 -3.39
CA ARG A 414 -15.46 -0.78 -3.22
C ARG A 414 -16.47 -0.14 -2.26
N GLU A 415 -17.70 -0.65 -2.22
CA GLU A 415 -18.76 -0.19 -1.31
C GLU A 415 -18.49 -0.62 0.14
N SER A 416 -17.94 -1.82 0.34
CA SER A 416 -17.73 -2.45 1.65
C SER A 416 -16.36 -2.15 2.28
N PHE A 417 -15.34 -1.84 1.48
CA PHE A 417 -13.96 -1.67 1.96
C PHE A 417 -13.74 -0.31 2.64
N PRO A 418 -12.77 -0.21 3.59
CA PRO A 418 -12.37 1.06 4.16
C PRO A 418 -11.99 2.09 3.08
N HIS A 419 -12.31 3.36 3.32
CA HIS A 419 -12.03 4.43 2.36
C HIS A 419 -10.53 4.50 2.03
N GLY A 420 -10.21 4.42 0.73
CA GLY A 420 -8.83 4.46 0.24
C GLY A 420 -8.16 3.10 0.11
N ALA A 421 -8.83 2.00 0.48
CA ALA A 421 -8.35 0.65 0.19
C ALA A 421 -8.37 0.39 -1.32
N LEU A 422 -7.34 -0.31 -1.81
CA LEU A 422 -7.21 -0.66 -3.22
C LEU A 422 -8.02 -1.92 -3.54
N VAL A 423 -8.58 -1.95 -4.76
CA VAL A 423 -9.15 -3.14 -5.38
C VAL A 423 -8.38 -3.41 -6.66
N ALA A 424 -7.47 -4.37 -6.64
CA ALA A 424 -6.69 -4.79 -7.79
C ALA A 424 -7.09 -6.20 -8.23
N GLY A 425 -6.77 -6.57 -9.47
CA GLY A 425 -7.13 -7.87 -10.02
C GLY A 425 -6.01 -8.55 -10.80
N ASN A 426 -6.14 -9.86 -10.97
CA ASN A 426 -5.42 -10.66 -11.95
C ASN A 426 -6.40 -11.41 -12.83
N GLY A 427 -6.02 -11.71 -14.07
CA GLY A 427 -6.72 -12.70 -14.89
C GLY A 427 -6.87 -12.27 -16.33
N GLY A 428 -6.78 -13.23 -17.24
CA GLY A 428 -7.01 -13.04 -18.67
C GLY A 428 -5.94 -12.23 -19.40
N TRP A 429 -5.96 -12.31 -20.74
CA TRP A 429 -5.03 -11.58 -21.64
C TRP A 429 -5.73 -10.46 -22.41
N VAL A 430 -7.05 -10.33 -22.23
CA VAL A 430 -7.84 -9.26 -22.84
C VAL A 430 -8.03 -8.16 -21.82
N PHE A 431 -7.66 -6.96 -22.23
CA PHE A 431 -7.72 -5.75 -21.44
C PHE A 431 -8.51 -4.73 -22.24
N ASP A 432 -9.75 -4.49 -21.83
CA ASP A 432 -10.67 -3.52 -22.41
C ASP A 432 -11.45 -2.81 -21.29
N ASP A 433 -12.57 -2.18 -21.63
CA ASP A 433 -13.40 -1.38 -20.72
C ASP A 433 -14.42 -2.20 -19.93
N ARG A 434 -14.42 -3.55 -20.00
CA ARG A 434 -15.45 -4.36 -19.32
C ARG A 434 -15.44 -4.16 -17.80
N TYR A 435 -14.27 -3.97 -17.20
CA TYR A 435 -14.08 -3.65 -15.77
C TYR A 435 -13.80 -2.15 -15.51
N ASP A 436 -14.23 -1.27 -16.42
CA ASP A 436 -14.09 0.18 -16.23
C ASP A 436 -14.73 0.67 -14.93
N GLY A 437 -13.98 1.52 -14.22
CA GLY A 437 -14.42 2.22 -13.02
C GLY A 437 -14.51 1.39 -11.74
N VAL A 438 -14.01 0.14 -11.73
CA VAL A 438 -14.10 -0.74 -10.54
C VAL A 438 -12.75 -1.22 -9.98
N LEU A 439 -11.70 -1.26 -10.80
CA LEU A 439 -10.36 -1.66 -10.37
C LEU A 439 -9.43 -0.46 -10.26
N ASN A 440 -8.58 -0.45 -9.24
CA ASN A 440 -7.39 0.41 -9.20
C ASN A 440 -6.34 -0.02 -10.23
N GLY A 441 -6.33 -1.31 -10.58
CA GLY A 441 -5.63 -1.80 -11.76
C GLY A 441 -5.61 -3.32 -11.83
N ARG A 442 -5.00 -3.86 -12.88
CA ARG A 442 -4.93 -5.31 -13.16
C ARG A 442 -3.50 -5.73 -13.47
N MET A 443 -3.20 -6.99 -13.17
CA MET A 443 -1.94 -7.62 -13.53
C MET A 443 -1.99 -8.20 -14.95
N VAL A 444 -0.96 -7.88 -15.74
CA VAL A 444 -0.50 -8.73 -16.85
C VAL A 444 0.37 -9.81 -16.21
N GLU A 445 -0.21 -10.98 -15.95
CA GLU A 445 0.55 -12.15 -15.48
C GLU A 445 1.32 -12.75 -16.66
N GLY A 446 2.57 -13.19 -16.47
CA GLY A 446 3.30 -13.96 -17.49
C GLY A 446 3.55 -13.23 -18.81
N PHE A 447 4.17 -12.04 -18.79
CA PHE A 447 4.55 -11.26 -19.99
C PHE A 447 4.97 -12.14 -21.18
N LEU A 448 4.18 -12.09 -22.27
CA LEU A 448 4.32 -12.86 -23.52
C LEU A 448 4.10 -14.39 -23.46
N MET A 449 3.68 -14.96 -22.33
CA MET A 449 3.32 -16.38 -22.27
C MET A 449 2.07 -16.71 -23.10
N GLY A 450 1.21 -15.73 -23.37
CA GLY A 450 0.05 -15.86 -24.26
C GLY A 450 0.36 -15.75 -25.76
N GLU A 451 1.63 -15.59 -26.15
CA GLU A 451 2.00 -15.32 -27.56
C GLU A 451 1.62 -16.46 -28.51
N GLU A 452 1.77 -17.71 -28.08
CA GLU A 452 1.34 -18.89 -28.87
C GLU A 452 -0.18 -18.91 -29.13
N CYS A 453 -0.95 -18.25 -28.27
CA CYS A 453 -2.39 -18.08 -28.38
C CYS A 453 -2.79 -16.80 -29.14
N GLY A 454 -1.82 -16.06 -29.71
CA GLY A 454 -2.07 -14.84 -30.48
C GLY A 454 -2.07 -13.55 -29.65
N TYR A 455 -1.64 -13.60 -28.39
CA TYR A 455 -1.49 -12.42 -27.53
C TYR A 455 -0.02 -12.00 -27.47
N GLY A 456 0.43 -11.33 -28.54
CA GLY A 456 1.81 -10.87 -28.71
C GLY A 456 2.12 -9.60 -27.92
N TRP A 457 3.17 -8.90 -28.32
CA TRP A 457 3.61 -7.69 -27.63
C TRP A 457 2.61 -6.55 -27.82
N LEU A 458 1.98 -6.45 -29.00
CA LEU A 458 0.89 -5.50 -29.24
C LEU A 458 -0.25 -5.69 -28.24
N GLU A 459 -0.76 -6.91 -28.05
CA GLU A 459 -1.90 -7.20 -27.18
C GLU A 459 -1.57 -6.90 -25.72
N VAL A 460 -0.40 -7.34 -25.25
CA VAL A 460 0.06 -7.07 -23.89
C VAL A 460 0.20 -5.57 -23.63
N MET A 461 0.88 -4.85 -24.52
CA MET A 461 1.11 -3.42 -24.34
C MET A 461 -0.15 -2.59 -24.53
N ARG A 462 -1.04 -2.99 -25.43
CA ARG A 462 -2.36 -2.38 -25.57
C ARG A 462 -3.17 -2.56 -24.30
N GLY A 463 -3.05 -3.71 -23.65
CA GLY A 463 -3.70 -3.93 -22.37
C GLY A 463 -3.15 -3.07 -21.25
N HIS A 464 -1.83 -2.98 -21.14
CA HIS A 464 -1.16 -2.06 -20.21
C HIS A 464 -1.60 -0.60 -20.42
N TYR A 465 -1.68 -0.17 -21.68
CA TYR A 465 -2.18 1.16 -22.06
C TYR A 465 -3.65 1.38 -21.70
N LEU A 466 -4.53 0.43 -22.03
CA LEU A 466 -5.97 0.57 -21.78
C LEU A 466 -6.31 0.54 -20.30
N MET A 467 -5.59 -0.24 -19.49
CA MET A 467 -5.78 -0.25 -18.03
C MET A 467 -5.54 1.13 -17.42
N HIS A 468 -4.55 1.89 -17.90
CA HIS A 468 -4.33 3.28 -17.50
C HIS A 468 -5.51 4.21 -17.83
N GLN A 469 -6.39 3.85 -18.78
CA GLN A 469 -7.53 4.69 -19.17
C GLN A 469 -8.81 4.39 -18.38
N VAL A 470 -8.94 3.18 -17.82
CA VAL A 470 -10.19 2.67 -17.22
C VAL A 470 -10.08 2.38 -15.72
N SER A 471 -8.89 2.61 -15.15
CA SER A 471 -8.62 2.39 -13.73
C SER A 471 -9.17 3.50 -12.84
N VAL A 472 -9.46 3.14 -11.60
CA VAL A 472 -9.85 4.07 -10.55
C VAL A 472 -8.61 4.55 -9.81
N GLU A 473 -8.52 5.86 -9.57
CA GLU A 473 -7.43 6.44 -8.81
C GLU A 473 -7.42 6.00 -7.32
N PRO A 474 -6.24 5.76 -6.71
CA PRO A 474 -4.92 5.78 -7.34
C PRO A 474 -4.70 4.55 -8.23
N GLU A 475 -4.08 4.75 -9.39
CA GLU A 475 -3.84 3.67 -10.34
C GLU A 475 -2.72 2.71 -9.92
N LEU A 476 -2.89 1.43 -10.29
CA LEU A 476 -1.96 0.35 -9.98
C LEU A 476 -1.87 -0.65 -11.14
N SER A 477 -1.13 -0.31 -12.19
CA SER A 477 -0.83 -1.27 -13.27
C SER A 477 0.34 -2.17 -12.88
N LEU A 478 0.19 -3.48 -13.09
CA LEU A 478 1.16 -4.50 -12.67
C LEU A 478 1.54 -5.37 -13.87
N VAL A 479 2.84 -5.57 -14.11
CA VAL A 479 3.35 -6.44 -15.18
C VAL A 479 4.32 -7.44 -14.60
N MET A 480 3.93 -8.72 -14.60
CA MET A 480 4.77 -9.84 -14.17
C MET A 480 5.36 -10.55 -15.39
N ALA A 481 6.66 -10.80 -15.36
CA ALA A 481 7.33 -11.67 -16.31
C ALA A 481 7.88 -12.91 -15.59
N ASN A 482 7.82 -14.06 -16.25
CA ASN A 482 8.23 -15.34 -15.70
C ASN A 482 9.37 -15.92 -16.52
N GLY A 483 10.39 -16.44 -15.86
CA GLY A 483 11.47 -17.13 -16.55
C GLY A 483 12.58 -17.60 -15.62
N GLU A 484 13.75 -17.83 -16.20
CA GLU A 484 14.95 -18.25 -15.47
C GLU A 484 15.67 -17.05 -14.85
N GLN A 485 16.33 -17.26 -13.71
CA GLN A 485 16.97 -16.19 -12.94
C GLN A 485 18.00 -15.39 -13.77
N ASP A 486 18.71 -16.05 -14.68
CA ASP A 486 19.81 -15.50 -15.47
C ASP A 486 19.41 -15.06 -16.89
N ASP A 487 18.11 -15.05 -17.23
CA ASP A 487 17.63 -14.46 -18.49
C ASP A 487 17.53 -12.92 -18.39
N PHE A 488 18.69 -12.28 -18.24
CA PHE A 488 18.81 -10.82 -18.14
C PHE A 488 18.21 -10.08 -19.34
N ARG A 489 18.17 -10.72 -20.51
CA ARG A 489 17.59 -10.13 -21.71
C ARG A 489 16.07 -10.07 -21.59
N LEU A 490 15.41 -11.14 -21.15
CA LEU A 490 13.98 -11.15 -20.91
C LEU A 490 13.60 -10.17 -19.79
N VAL A 491 14.37 -10.14 -18.69
CA VAL A 491 14.17 -9.18 -17.59
C VAL A 491 14.16 -7.75 -18.13
N ARG A 492 15.20 -7.35 -18.87
CA ARG A 492 15.28 -6.00 -19.46
C ARG A 492 14.20 -5.74 -20.50
N PHE A 493 13.81 -6.74 -21.29
CA PHE A 493 12.77 -6.59 -22.30
C PHE A 493 11.40 -6.32 -21.66
N ALA A 494 11.03 -7.11 -20.65
CA ALA A 494 9.78 -6.95 -19.94
C ALA A 494 9.77 -5.66 -19.11
N LEU A 495 10.85 -5.37 -18.36
CA LEU A 495 10.97 -4.12 -17.60
C LEU A 495 10.87 -2.90 -18.52
N ALA A 496 11.64 -2.87 -19.62
CA ALA A 496 11.59 -1.73 -20.54
C ALA A 496 10.21 -1.57 -21.19
N SER A 497 9.50 -2.68 -21.45
CA SER A 497 8.12 -2.66 -21.93
C SER A 497 7.19 -2.04 -20.88
N THR A 498 7.26 -2.48 -19.61
CA THR A 498 6.48 -1.91 -18.50
C THR A 498 6.68 -0.39 -18.37
N LEU A 499 7.93 0.06 -18.50
CA LEU A 499 8.33 1.47 -18.37
C LEU A 499 7.88 2.35 -19.54
N MET A 500 7.32 1.79 -20.62
CA MET A 500 6.67 2.61 -21.66
C MET A 500 5.43 3.34 -21.12
N PHE A 501 4.82 2.84 -20.05
CA PHE A 501 3.70 3.47 -19.33
C PHE A 501 3.98 3.53 -17.81
N ASP A 502 3.03 4.03 -17.02
CA ASP A 502 3.12 3.89 -15.57
C ASP A 502 2.76 2.46 -15.17
N GLY A 503 3.69 1.75 -14.53
CA GLY A 503 3.49 0.36 -14.14
C GLY A 503 4.56 -0.15 -13.20
N TYR A 504 4.18 -1.11 -12.37
CA TYR A 504 5.07 -1.83 -11.49
C TYR A 504 5.51 -3.12 -12.17
N PHE A 505 6.80 -3.44 -12.08
CA PHE A 505 7.38 -4.62 -12.69
C PHE A 505 7.73 -5.69 -11.65
N CYS A 506 7.49 -6.95 -12.01
CA CYS A 506 7.97 -8.13 -11.28
C CYS A 506 8.59 -9.12 -12.27
N TYR A 507 9.71 -9.73 -11.89
CA TYR A 507 10.28 -10.88 -12.59
C TYR A 507 10.48 -12.02 -11.61
N THR A 508 9.92 -13.19 -11.91
CA THR A 508 9.87 -14.33 -10.98
C THR A 508 9.99 -15.68 -11.69
N ASN A 509 10.15 -16.74 -10.91
CA ASN A 509 10.19 -18.10 -11.44
C ASN A 509 8.80 -18.53 -11.96
N SER A 510 8.81 -19.35 -13.00
CA SER A 510 7.57 -19.86 -13.61
C SER A 510 6.69 -20.66 -12.63
N SER A 511 5.43 -20.84 -13.03
CA SER A 511 4.43 -21.67 -12.36
C SER A 511 4.83 -23.15 -12.23
N ASP A 512 5.81 -23.60 -13.01
CA ASP A 512 6.22 -24.99 -13.09
C ASP A 512 7.23 -25.31 -11.97
N GLY A 513 6.72 -25.68 -10.79
CA GLY A 513 7.56 -26.09 -9.67
C GLY A 513 6.81 -26.21 -8.34
N ALA A 514 7.53 -26.64 -7.29
CA ALA A 514 6.94 -26.83 -5.97
C ALA A 514 6.55 -25.51 -5.26
N MET A 515 7.08 -24.37 -5.71
CA MET A 515 6.94 -23.03 -5.11
C MET A 515 6.90 -21.94 -6.21
N PRO A 516 5.82 -21.83 -6.99
CA PRO A 516 5.71 -20.84 -8.06
C PRO A 516 5.59 -19.41 -7.49
N TYR A 517 6.13 -18.42 -8.20
CA TYR A 517 5.96 -16.99 -7.89
C TYR A 517 6.56 -16.48 -6.57
N LEU A 518 7.62 -17.09 -6.03
CA LEU A 518 8.21 -16.72 -4.73
C LEU A 518 9.64 -16.18 -4.80
N SER A 519 10.14 -15.91 -6.01
CA SER A 519 11.54 -15.49 -6.18
C SER A 519 11.78 -14.03 -5.79
N THR A 520 12.74 -13.80 -4.89
CA THR A 520 13.23 -12.47 -4.50
C THR A 520 14.48 -12.05 -5.29
N TRP A 521 14.53 -12.42 -6.57
CA TRP A 521 15.67 -12.13 -7.45
C TRP A 521 15.87 -10.62 -7.62
N TRP A 522 17.13 -10.20 -7.68
CA TRP A 522 17.54 -8.81 -7.78
C TRP A 522 18.37 -8.58 -9.03
N TYR A 523 18.10 -7.49 -9.73
CA TYR A 523 18.68 -7.17 -11.03
C TYR A 523 19.32 -5.78 -11.03
N ASP A 524 20.26 -5.56 -11.96
CA ASP A 524 21.05 -4.33 -12.02
C ASP A 524 20.18 -3.08 -12.22
N GLU A 525 19.06 -3.24 -12.94
CA GLU A 525 18.14 -2.17 -13.29
C GLU A 525 17.25 -1.72 -12.13
N TYR A 526 17.19 -2.44 -11.00
CA TYR A 526 16.23 -2.18 -9.93
C TYR A 526 16.61 -1.03 -9.00
N ALA A 527 17.91 -0.83 -8.77
CA ALA A 527 18.43 0.30 -8.01
C ALA A 527 19.86 0.64 -8.45
N VAL A 528 20.13 1.94 -8.62
CA VAL A 528 21.41 2.44 -9.13
C VAL A 528 21.80 3.68 -8.34
N ASP A 529 23.02 3.68 -7.82
CA ASP A 529 23.63 4.90 -7.28
C ASP A 529 23.95 5.84 -8.46
N LEU A 530 23.20 6.92 -8.58
CA LEU A 530 23.34 7.88 -9.69
C LEU A 530 24.70 8.60 -9.72
N GLN A 531 25.40 8.70 -8.58
CA GLN A 531 26.71 9.36 -8.55
C GLN A 531 27.77 8.51 -9.24
N THR A 532 27.72 7.19 -9.02
CA THR A 532 28.72 6.25 -9.54
C THR A 532 28.26 5.53 -10.80
N GLY A 533 26.94 5.46 -11.03
CA GLY A 533 26.30 4.64 -12.06
C GLY A 533 26.31 3.15 -11.74
N GLN A 534 26.60 2.77 -10.49
CA GLN A 534 26.74 1.38 -10.06
C GLN A 534 25.39 0.79 -9.65
N ALA A 535 25.08 -0.40 -10.15
CA ALA A 535 23.96 -1.21 -9.67
C ALA A 535 24.16 -1.58 -8.19
N VAL A 536 23.14 -1.33 -7.38
CA VAL A 536 23.13 -1.58 -5.93
C VAL A 536 21.86 -2.31 -5.51
N LYS A 537 21.86 -2.86 -4.30
CA LYS A 537 20.63 -3.34 -3.65
C LYS A 537 20.41 -2.45 -2.42
N SER A 538 19.58 -1.43 -2.59
CA SER A 538 19.40 -0.33 -1.65
C SER A 538 17.97 0.18 -1.76
N LEU A 539 17.35 0.56 -0.63
CA LEU A 539 16.02 1.16 -0.64
C LEU A 539 16.03 2.59 -1.17
N GLU A 540 17.10 3.33 -0.86
CA GLU A 540 17.28 4.75 -1.17
C GLU A 540 17.57 4.98 -2.66
N ASP A 541 18.24 4.03 -3.31
CA ASP A 541 18.65 4.12 -4.72
C ASP A 541 17.63 3.48 -5.69
N ARG A 542 16.48 3.02 -5.19
CA ARG A 542 15.33 2.66 -6.05
C ARG A 542 14.72 3.92 -6.63
N GLY A 543 13.99 3.77 -7.72
CA GLY A 543 13.33 4.92 -8.33
C GLY A 543 14.30 5.92 -8.96
N TYR A 544 15.57 5.53 -9.16
CA TYR A 544 16.66 6.39 -9.62
C TYR A 544 16.47 7.02 -11.00
N LEU A 545 15.59 6.51 -11.86
CA LEU A 545 15.30 7.17 -13.14
C LEU A 545 14.56 8.50 -12.93
N GLY A 546 13.90 8.66 -11.78
CA GLY A 546 13.08 9.82 -11.47
C GLY A 546 11.76 9.80 -12.25
N ARG A 547 11.22 10.99 -12.55
CA ARG A 547 9.96 11.16 -13.25
C ARG A 547 10.12 10.97 -14.76
N PRO A 548 9.08 10.49 -15.48
CA PRO A 548 9.08 10.49 -16.93
C PRO A 548 9.05 11.93 -17.46
N MET A 549 9.93 12.21 -18.43
CA MET A 549 10.06 13.49 -19.12
C MET A 549 9.35 13.49 -20.48
N SER A 550 8.96 12.30 -20.96
CA SER A 550 8.19 12.12 -22.19
C SER A 550 7.14 11.01 -22.06
N GLU A 551 6.17 11.03 -22.95
CA GLU A 551 5.45 9.80 -23.35
C GLU A 551 6.41 8.88 -24.13
N ALA A 552 6.04 7.60 -24.28
CA ALA A 552 6.81 6.69 -25.13
C ALA A 552 6.60 7.01 -26.61
N TYR A 553 7.70 7.11 -27.36
CA TYR A 553 7.71 7.48 -28.78
C TYR A 553 8.62 6.58 -29.61
N ASN A 554 8.43 6.59 -30.92
CA ASN A 554 9.25 5.82 -31.87
C ASN A 554 10.69 6.37 -31.87
N ALA A 555 11.66 5.51 -31.59
CA ALA A 555 13.06 5.92 -31.45
C ALA A 555 13.67 6.55 -32.73
N ARG A 556 13.03 6.36 -33.90
CA ARG A 556 13.43 6.99 -35.18
C ARG A 556 12.60 8.21 -35.57
N ASP A 557 11.41 8.35 -35.01
CA ASP A 557 10.50 9.48 -35.25
C ASP A 557 9.81 9.90 -33.95
N PRO A 558 10.39 10.85 -33.20
CA PRO A 558 9.83 11.31 -31.92
C PRO A 558 8.43 11.94 -32.01
N GLY A 559 7.93 12.24 -33.22
CA GLY A 559 6.55 12.68 -33.43
C GLY A 559 5.51 11.57 -33.36
N GLU A 560 5.92 10.30 -33.45
CA GLU A 560 5.04 9.13 -33.41
C GLU A 560 4.99 8.54 -31.99
N LEU A 561 3.84 8.71 -31.33
CA LEU A 561 3.60 8.27 -29.96
C LEU A 561 3.09 6.83 -29.93
N LEU A 562 3.65 6.00 -29.03
CA LEU A 562 3.25 4.61 -28.86
C LEU A 562 1.78 4.48 -28.49
N ALA A 563 1.30 5.32 -27.55
CA ALA A 563 -0.08 5.34 -27.09
C ALA A 563 -1.10 5.48 -28.24
N GLY A 564 -0.82 6.35 -29.20
CA GLY A 564 -1.68 6.57 -30.36
C GLY A 564 -1.79 5.34 -31.25
N LEU A 565 -0.68 4.62 -31.45
CA LEU A 565 -0.66 3.39 -32.24
C LEU A 565 -1.32 2.21 -31.53
N LEU A 566 -1.11 2.07 -30.21
CA LEU A 566 -1.78 1.03 -29.40
C LEU A 566 -3.29 1.24 -29.35
N SER A 567 -3.74 2.49 -29.20
CA SER A 567 -5.16 2.84 -29.26
C SER A 567 -5.79 2.44 -30.60
N ALA A 568 -5.05 2.61 -31.70
CA ALA A 568 -5.48 2.25 -33.05
C ALA A 568 -5.32 0.74 -33.38
N GLY A 569 -4.67 -0.05 -32.52
CA GLY A 569 -4.34 -1.45 -32.81
C GLY A 569 -3.34 -1.62 -33.96
N ASP A 570 -2.42 -0.68 -34.14
CA ASP A 570 -1.48 -0.69 -35.27
C ASP A 570 -0.32 -1.67 -35.03
N SER A 571 -0.26 -2.76 -35.81
CA SER A 571 0.81 -3.77 -35.72
C SER A 571 2.23 -3.26 -36.00
N ARG A 572 2.41 -2.03 -36.47
CA ARG A 572 3.76 -1.42 -36.61
C ARG A 572 4.49 -1.35 -35.26
N VAL A 573 3.76 -1.28 -34.15
CA VAL A 573 4.36 -1.23 -32.81
C VAL A 573 5.29 -2.40 -32.52
N GLU A 574 5.05 -3.56 -33.14
CA GLU A 574 5.89 -4.76 -32.95
C GLU A 574 7.14 -4.78 -33.83
N ARG A 575 7.33 -3.81 -34.73
CA ARG A 575 8.43 -3.81 -35.72
C ARG A 575 9.44 -2.70 -35.51
N GLU A 576 9.20 -1.83 -34.53
CA GLU A 576 9.96 -0.60 -34.30
C GLU A 576 10.50 -0.56 -32.88
N ALA A 577 11.57 0.21 -32.67
CA ALA A 577 12.10 0.44 -31.34
C ALA A 577 11.43 1.66 -30.69
N TRP A 578 11.09 1.54 -29.42
CA TRP A 578 10.41 2.57 -28.65
C TRP A 578 11.33 3.14 -27.57
N ARG A 579 11.18 4.43 -27.31
CA ARG A 579 11.97 5.19 -26.36
C ARG A 579 11.07 5.97 -25.41
N ARG A 580 11.45 6.04 -24.14
CA ARG A 580 10.88 6.97 -23.17
C ARG A 580 11.99 7.63 -22.36
N ASP A 581 11.89 8.94 -22.19
CA ASP A 581 12.87 9.74 -21.48
C ASP A 581 12.45 9.96 -20.02
N PHE A 582 13.43 9.96 -19.13
CA PHE A 582 13.27 10.18 -17.68
C PHE A 582 14.28 11.23 -17.19
N GLU A 583 14.07 11.77 -15.99
CA GLU A 583 14.94 12.80 -15.39
C GLU A 583 16.43 12.40 -15.34
N HIS A 584 16.72 11.10 -15.15
CA HIS A 584 18.08 10.60 -14.96
C HIS A 584 18.51 9.54 -15.98
N GLY A 585 17.73 9.33 -17.04
CA GLY A 585 18.08 8.34 -18.06
C GLY A 585 17.03 8.16 -19.14
N VAL A 586 17.23 7.13 -19.95
CA VAL A 586 16.32 6.73 -21.03
C VAL A 586 16.09 5.24 -21.00
N VAL A 587 14.88 4.84 -21.39
CA VAL A 587 14.49 3.45 -21.53
C VAL A 587 14.18 3.18 -22.99
N LEU A 588 14.69 2.05 -23.49
CA LEU A 588 14.51 1.61 -24.87
C LEU A 588 14.00 0.18 -24.91
N VAL A 589 13.10 -0.11 -25.85
CA VAL A 589 12.57 -1.46 -26.08
C VAL A 589 12.50 -1.79 -27.56
N ASN A 590 12.95 -2.98 -27.94
CA ASN A 590 12.84 -3.55 -29.28
C ASN A 590 11.94 -4.81 -29.23
N PRO A 591 10.63 -4.67 -29.50
CA PRO A 591 9.71 -5.81 -29.60
C PRO A 591 9.85 -6.58 -30.91
N SER A 592 10.67 -6.13 -31.87
CA SER A 592 10.76 -6.77 -33.18
C SER A 592 11.58 -8.06 -33.19
N SER A 593 11.45 -8.80 -34.28
CA SER A 593 12.23 -10.01 -34.57
C SER A 593 13.62 -9.72 -35.17
N ALA A 594 14.01 -8.45 -35.32
CA ALA A 594 15.28 -8.04 -35.89
C ALA A 594 16.05 -7.12 -34.93
N ALA A 595 17.38 -7.12 -35.02
CA ALA A 595 18.19 -6.15 -34.29
C ALA A 595 17.95 -4.73 -34.83
N ILE A 596 17.88 -3.75 -33.94
CA ILE A 596 17.65 -2.34 -34.28
C ILE A 596 18.72 -1.48 -33.62
N THR A 597 19.51 -0.76 -34.43
CA THR A 597 20.37 0.31 -33.93
C THR A 597 19.56 1.58 -33.70
N VAL A 598 19.66 2.12 -32.48
CA VAL A 598 19.06 3.38 -32.04
C VAL A 598 20.17 4.41 -31.86
N ASP A 599 20.03 5.55 -32.53
CA ASP A 599 20.80 6.76 -32.24
C ASP A 599 20.17 7.44 -31.01
N LEU A 600 20.97 7.71 -29.99
CA LEU A 600 20.50 8.28 -28.73
C LEU A 600 20.36 9.81 -28.80
N GLY A 601 20.91 10.45 -29.84
CA GLY A 601 20.90 11.92 -29.96
C GLY A 601 21.75 12.64 -28.92
N GLY A 602 22.58 11.91 -28.17
CA GLY A 602 23.40 12.39 -27.07
C GLY A 602 24.25 11.28 -26.47
N GLU A 603 25.11 11.64 -25.51
CA GLU A 603 25.89 10.66 -24.74
C GLU A 603 25.10 10.17 -23.53
N TYR A 604 25.01 8.85 -23.40
CA TYR A 604 24.42 8.17 -22.25
C TYR A 604 25.41 7.14 -21.72
N ARG A 605 25.18 6.65 -20.51
CA ARG A 605 26.01 5.64 -19.86
C ARG A 605 25.20 4.39 -19.56
N ARG A 606 25.75 3.22 -19.90
CA ARG A 606 25.21 1.94 -19.41
C ARG A 606 25.35 1.87 -17.89
N ILE A 607 24.42 1.19 -17.23
CA ILE A 607 24.57 0.87 -15.81
C ILE A 607 25.89 0.11 -15.63
N THR A 608 26.59 0.33 -14.52
CA THR A 608 27.74 -0.50 -14.14
C THR A 608 27.19 -1.65 -13.31
N GLY A 609 27.00 -2.79 -13.96
CA GLY A 609 26.27 -3.94 -13.45
C GLY A 609 27.09 -4.80 -12.49
N ARG A 610 26.38 -5.43 -11.56
CA ARG A 610 26.87 -6.48 -10.67
C ARG A 610 26.44 -7.86 -11.16
N TYR A 611 25.25 -7.97 -11.74
CA TYR A 611 24.63 -9.25 -12.13
C TYR A 611 24.83 -9.57 -13.62
N ASP A 612 24.74 -8.57 -14.52
CA ASP A 612 25.04 -8.69 -15.95
C ASP A 612 26.10 -7.66 -16.39
N PRO A 613 27.36 -7.77 -15.91
CA PRO A 613 28.42 -6.82 -16.27
C PRO A 613 28.84 -6.90 -17.76
N GLY A 614 28.34 -7.91 -18.51
CA GLY A 614 28.58 -8.02 -19.94
C GLY A 614 27.74 -7.03 -20.75
N PHE A 615 26.48 -6.83 -20.37
CA PHE A 615 25.63 -5.80 -20.96
C PHE A 615 25.76 -4.46 -20.23
N ASN A 616 25.74 -4.48 -18.90
CA ASN A 616 25.87 -3.31 -18.03
C ASN A 616 27.35 -3.10 -17.67
N ASP A 617 28.15 -2.66 -18.65
CA ASP A 617 29.60 -2.50 -18.53
C ASP A 617 30.05 -1.10 -18.04
N GLY A 618 29.10 -0.19 -17.78
CA GLY A 618 29.39 1.18 -17.40
C GLY A 618 29.85 2.10 -18.53
N ALA A 619 29.89 1.62 -19.78
CA ALA A 619 30.42 2.38 -20.92
C ALA A 619 29.51 3.54 -21.33
N THR A 620 30.13 4.63 -21.79
CA THR A 620 29.43 5.74 -22.45
C THR A 620 29.17 5.37 -23.91
N VAL A 621 27.94 5.58 -24.36
CA VAL A 621 27.45 5.27 -25.71
C VAL A 621 26.65 6.44 -26.28
N THR A 622 26.73 6.64 -27.59
CA THR A 622 25.88 7.57 -28.35
C THR A 622 24.85 6.86 -29.22
N SER A 623 25.02 5.56 -29.40
CA SER A 623 24.10 4.66 -30.09
C SER A 623 24.13 3.29 -29.44
N ILE A 624 23.04 2.54 -29.54
CA ILE A 624 22.95 1.17 -29.04
C ILE A 624 22.27 0.26 -30.07
N GLU A 625 22.80 -0.94 -30.26
CA GLU A 625 22.11 -2.01 -30.98
C GLU A 625 21.27 -2.81 -29.98
N LEU A 626 19.95 -2.82 -30.19
CA LEU A 626 19.01 -3.61 -29.42
C LEU A 626 18.75 -4.91 -30.18
N GLU A 627 19.08 -6.04 -29.58
CA GLU A 627 18.75 -7.36 -30.10
C GLU A 627 17.23 -7.56 -30.26
N PRO A 628 16.77 -8.53 -31.06
CA PRO A 628 15.37 -8.92 -31.10
C PRO A 628 14.83 -9.22 -29.69
N ARG A 629 13.61 -8.76 -29.39
CA ARG A 629 12.94 -8.98 -28.10
C ARG A 629 13.84 -8.60 -26.92
N SER A 630 14.31 -7.35 -26.90
CA SER A 630 15.24 -6.87 -25.88
C SER A 630 14.91 -5.45 -25.42
N GLY A 631 15.49 -5.04 -24.30
CA GLY A 631 15.39 -3.67 -23.78
C GLY A 631 16.70 -3.19 -23.18
N ALA A 632 16.78 -1.88 -22.93
CA ALA A 632 17.92 -1.24 -22.30
C ALA A 632 17.47 -0.09 -21.40
N VAL A 633 18.16 0.08 -20.28
CA VAL A 633 18.07 1.27 -19.42
C VAL A 633 19.44 1.93 -19.43
N LEU A 634 19.49 3.21 -19.78
CA LEU A 634 20.72 3.99 -19.88
C LEU A 634 20.61 5.24 -19.00
N LEU A 635 21.69 5.61 -18.33
CA LEU A 635 21.78 6.75 -17.43
C LEU A 635 22.25 8.00 -18.18
N ASN A 636 21.80 9.17 -17.74
CA ASN A 636 22.38 10.44 -18.20
C ASN A 636 23.85 10.53 -17.76
N VAL A 637 24.69 11.12 -18.61
CA VAL A 637 26.07 11.48 -18.21
C VAL A 637 26.06 12.83 -17.47
N PRO A 638 26.95 13.05 -16.49
CA PRO A 638 27.07 14.37 -15.85
C PRO A 638 27.37 15.48 -16.87
N GLY A 639 26.47 16.45 -17.00
CA GLY A 639 26.57 17.53 -17.99
C GLY A 639 26.11 17.18 -19.41
N GLY A 640 25.46 16.03 -19.58
CA GLY A 640 24.73 15.64 -20.80
C GLY A 640 23.45 16.47 -21.01
N PRO A 641 22.74 16.23 -22.12
CA PRO A 641 21.54 16.99 -22.52
C PRO A 641 20.40 16.94 -21.51
#